data_AF-A0A7X7G3M3-F1
#
_entry.id   AF-A0A7X7G3M3-F1
#
_cell.length_a   1.000
_cell.length_b   1.000
_cell.length_c   1.000
_cell.angle_alpha   90.00
_cell.angle_beta   90.00
_cell.angle_gamma   90.00
#
_symmetry.space_group_name_H-M   'P 1'
#
loop_
_entity.id
_entity.type
_entity.pdbx_description
1 polymer ?
#
loop_
_entity_poly.entity_id
_entity_poly.type
_entity_poly.pdbx_seq_one_letter_code
_entity_poly.pdbx_strand_id
1 'polypeptide(L)'
;TNANAQGQFYLTDIIAAVSREGGDIRTITTTPADPEYDLLCSDVTRPMDLALLETALAARTGLPAAQNEVAEAARLLAEGRPAEQLASIARQLAELTAGIAREKLGFLAGQPVGIGVSGGRLRIAFMHPDMARFYGPAWQMPIGAGSASGDEQIVMLAQEADDRRLHLVPMNPKFRESVNDLPSDVDAMYPGEGISDLHAYEAFGTRMSESMLLSLGYFSDAELDERKRRGQPLPPNSLWVSSNMRRPVALVGNAIASLRTLRGGHMGLRVRESLGRGNFKGLRIVSTGGIPQGGFSSSSAVTVAVKNALNALFNLGIPPDLMVHLACQAEYGTGVRAGSLDQATEQKGRAGEGALISSNPGDHYRILGSYPVPARRFRILFPYSVGRDREAWRWSWGFFAESAGGPRLTTGEMRKLTGKAAELSALLIRLPLGTSFFKKIEDDLMEDGLLGPDSRAWIAETLLRIPLLIGAEELKARISSAREWYRDQIMDVEKLDAAAAERKAESAIASLFDGWREPALRRATGTGAIVEEKGVPLRAILAYLFGEVAKNFRLIRNQEEWIACVTASQRGDRCVDMDFQGLPCRADMERELDWERKAVGPERMNLWLERFGARPFDFNSGLDDAALAADPPPDFLSLKGSNFFRGLALIDLAEAMLKRAFGPDAVAARVNAAGQGDFFQVHLDTEKADPAEVKAFIKTAFYRRFGLAPDPEFVEPYPGGGAVGIRLSRYDSLDDLIRRLQPPRPAAAGQ
;
A
#
# COMPACT_ATOMS: atom_id res chain seq x y z
N THR A 1 -34.95 26.37 11.00
CA THR A 1 -34.74 26.08 12.44
C THR A 1 -36.09 26.19 13.13
N ASN A 2 -36.36 25.44 14.19
CA ASN A 2 -37.65 25.55 14.92
C ASN A 2 -37.63 26.63 16.02
N ALA A 3 -36.78 27.65 15.86
CA ALA A 3 -36.59 28.74 16.81
C ALA A 3 -37.69 29.80 16.66
N ASN A 4 -38.94 29.38 16.81
CA ASN A 4 -40.11 30.26 16.89
C ASN A 4 -40.85 30.03 18.22
N ALA A 5 -41.79 30.91 18.56
CA ALA A 5 -42.52 30.89 19.82
C ALA A 5 -43.31 29.58 20.08
N GLN A 6 -43.50 28.75 19.04
CA GLN A 6 -44.23 27.47 19.10
C GLN A 6 -43.30 26.25 19.03
N GLY A 7 -41.99 26.42 18.76
CA GLY A 7 -41.04 25.31 18.64
C GLY A 7 -41.25 24.41 17.42
N GLN A 8 -41.99 24.87 16.40
CA GLN A 8 -42.41 24.07 15.24
C GLN A 8 -41.59 24.36 13.98
N PHE A 9 -41.63 23.46 13.00
CA PHE A 9 -41.09 23.71 11.66
C PHE A 9 -42.21 24.19 10.75
N TYR A 10 -42.05 25.34 10.09
CA TYR A 10 -43.02 25.81 9.09
C TYR A 10 -42.56 25.42 7.69
N LEU A 11 -43.49 24.92 6.89
CA LEU A 11 -43.25 24.58 5.48
C LEU A 11 -42.72 25.78 4.69
N THR A 12 -43.16 27.00 5.03
CA THR A 12 -42.67 28.26 4.44
C THR A 12 -41.18 28.49 4.67
N ASP A 13 -40.64 28.07 5.82
CA ASP A 13 -39.20 28.21 6.13
C ASP A 13 -38.36 27.21 5.32
N ILE A 14 -38.90 26.01 5.09
CA ILE A 14 -38.27 24.98 4.25
C ILE A 14 -38.24 25.45 2.79
N ILE A 15 -39.36 25.94 2.26
CA ILE A 15 -39.44 26.48 0.89
C ILE A 15 -38.52 27.69 0.73
N ALA A 16 -38.46 28.57 1.73
CA ALA A 16 -37.56 29.73 1.72
C ALA A 16 -36.07 29.34 1.79
N ALA A 17 -35.72 28.24 2.45
CA ALA A 17 -34.37 27.70 2.47
C ALA A 17 -33.98 27.10 1.10
N VAL A 18 -34.85 26.24 0.55
CA VAL A 18 -34.66 25.63 -0.78
C VAL A 18 -34.52 26.70 -1.87
N SER A 19 -35.35 27.76 -1.82
CA SER A 19 -35.23 28.89 -2.76
C SER A 19 -33.88 29.61 -2.64
N ARG A 20 -33.39 29.82 -1.42
CA ARG A 20 -32.14 30.54 -1.14
C ARG A 20 -30.90 29.76 -1.58
N GLU A 21 -31.00 28.44 -1.57
CA GLU A 21 -29.96 27.50 -2.04
C GLU A 21 -30.05 27.21 -3.55
N GLY A 22 -30.97 27.87 -4.27
CA GLY A 22 -31.14 27.72 -5.72
C GLY A 22 -31.84 26.43 -6.13
N GLY A 23 -32.57 25.78 -5.22
CA GLY A 23 -33.38 24.59 -5.50
C GLY A 23 -34.60 24.88 -6.37
N ASP A 24 -35.00 23.89 -7.16
CA ASP A 24 -36.16 23.97 -8.07
C ASP A 24 -37.48 23.83 -7.29
N ILE A 25 -38.36 24.83 -7.38
CA ILE A 25 -39.66 24.87 -6.69
C ILE A 25 -40.76 24.80 -7.74
N ARG A 26 -41.56 23.74 -7.69
CA ARG A 26 -42.67 23.52 -8.62
C ARG A 26 -43.98 23.27 -7.89
N THR A 27 -45.07 23.73 -8.50
CA THR A 27 -46.42 23.40 -8.04
C THR A 27 -46.92 22.17 -8.79
N ILE A 28 -47.40 21.18 -8.05
CA ILE A 28 -48.01 19.96 -8.61
C ILE A 28 -49.45 19.92 -8.13
N THR A 29 -50.39 19.68 -9.04
CA THR A 29 -51.80 19.43 -8.66
C THR A 29 -51.94 17.94 -8.36
N THR A 30 -52.45 17.62 -7.16
CA THR A 30 -52.66 16.25 -6.68
C THR A 30 -54.10 16.06 -6.23
N THR A 31 -54.57 14.82 -6.20
CA THR A 31 -55.89 14.39 -5.76
C THR A 31 -55.77 13.34 -4.65
N PRO A 32 -56.79 13.11 -3.81
CA PRO A 32 -56.76 12.09 -2.74
C PRO A 32 -56.54 10.65 -3.22
N ALA A 33 -56.60 10.39 -4.53
CA ALA A 33 -56.31 9.09 -5.11
C ALA A 33 -54.83 8.92 -5.48
N ASP A 34 -54.04 9.99 -5.44
CA ASP A 34 -52.63 9.96 -5.80
C ASP A 34 -51.78 9.47 -4.62
N PRO A 35 -50.78 8.60 -4.85
CA PRO A 35 -49.87 8.11 -3.80
C PRO A 35 -49.14 9.22 -3.04
N GLU A 36 -48.99 10.39 -3.66
CA GLU A 36 -48.35 11.58 -3.10
C GLU A 36 -49.21 12.39 -2.13
N TYR A 37 -50.53 12.20 -2.15
CA TYR A 37 -51.47 13.10 -1.47
C TYR A 37 -51.23 13.13 0.04
N ASP A 38 -51.05 11.95 0.65
CA ASP A 38 -50.82 11.81 2.09
C ASP A 38 -49.47 12.42 2.53
N LEU A 39 -48.47 12.40 1.65
CA LEU A 39 -47.16 13.02 1.89
C LEU A 39 -47.25 14.56 1.79
N LEU A 40 -47.91 15.06 0.74
CA LEU A 40 -48.03 16.49 0.46
C LEU A 40 -49.00 17.21 1.40
N CYS A 41 -49.91 16.47 2.05
CA CYS A 41 -50.83 16.97 3.06
C CYS A 41 -50.37 16.65 4.50
N SER A 42 -49.15 16.16 4.69
CA SER A 42 -48.63 15.84 6.03
C SER A 42 -48.17 17.10 6.77
N ASP A 43 -48.68 17.30 7.99
CA ASP A 43 -48.29 18.41 8.87
C ASP A 43 -46.96 18.08 9.56
N VAL A 44 -45.85 18.63 9.04
CA VAL A 44 -44.50 18.45 9.61
C VAL A 44 -44.30 19.39 10.80
N THR A 45 -44.95 19.10 11.93
CA THR A 45 -44.96 19.99 13.10
C THR A 45 -44.08 19.51 14.25
N ARG A 46 -43.65 18.23 14.25
CA ARG A 46 -42.83 17.60 15.31
C ARG A 46 -41.65 16.82 14.72
N PRO A 47 -40.56 16.58 15.50
CA PRO A 47 -39.39 15.81 15.03
C PRO A 47 -39.70 14.39 14.56
N MET A 48 -40.75 13.75 15.08
CA MET A 48 -41.16 12.40 14.67
C MET A 48 -41.83 12.38 13.29
N ASP A 49 -42.43 13.50 12.87
CA ASP A 49 -43.05 13.66 11.55
C ASP A 49 -41.98 13.75 10.44
N LEU A 50 -40.77 14.23 10.80
CA LEU A 50 -39.59 14.22 9.91
C LEU A 50 -39.14 12.79 9.57
N ALA A 51 -39.11 11.88 10.55
CA ALA A 51 -38.71 10.48 10.32
C ALA A 51 -39.72 9.73 9.41
N LEU A 52 -41.01 10.08 9.50
CA LEU A 52 -42.05 9.58 8.60
C LEU A 52 -41.89 10.13 7.18
N LEU A 53 -41.57 11.43 7.04
CA LEU A 53 -41.28 12.06 5.76
C LEU A 53 -40.05 11.42 5.07
N GLU A 54 -38.97 11.19 5.83
CA GLU A 54 -37.75 10.51 5.34
C GLU A 54 -38.04 9.09 4.86
N THR A 55 -38.89 8.36 5.59
CA THR A 55 -39.32 7.00 5.21
C THR A 55 -40.15 6.99 3.93
N ALA A 56 -41.05 7.96 3.76
CA ALA A 56 -41.87 8.09 2.56
C ALA A 56 -41.07 8.56 1.32
N LEU A 57 -40.08 9.43 1.51
CA LEU A 57 -39.13 9.83 0.47
C LEU A 57 -38.25 8.65 0.02
N ALA A 58 -37.82 7.79 0.95
CA ALA A 58 -37.06 6.59 0.65
C ALA A 58 -37.85 5.54 -0.14
N ALA A 59 -39.19 5.59 -0.10
CA ALA A 59 -40.08 4.65 -0.79
C ALA A 59 -40.37 5.00 -2.27
N ARG A 60 -39.92 6.17 -2.78
CA ARG A 60 -40.18 6.59 -4.16
C ARG A 60 -39.20 5.98 -5.17
N THR A 61 -39.70 5.03 -5.96
CA THR A 61 -39.05 4.53 -7.18
C THR A 61 -39.80 5.05 -8.42
N GLY A 62 -39.23 6.05 -9.12
CA GLY A 62 -39.80 6.63 -10.34
C GLY A 62 -38.75 7.22 -11.28
N LEU A 63 -39.10 7.34 -12.58
CA LEU A 63 -38.22 7.79 -13.68
C LEU A 63 -37.45 9.12 -13.46
N PRO A 64 -37.97 10.15 -12.75
CA PRO A 64 -37.19 11.34 -12.41
C PRO A 64 -36.08 11.07 -11.37
N ALA A 65 -36.28 10.09 -10.48
CA ALA A 65 -35.28 9.67 -9.49
C ALA A 65 -34.12 8.90 -10.13
N ALA A 66 -34.39 8.14 -11.20
CA ALA A 66 -33.35 7.39 -11.92
C ALA A 66 -32.37 8.30 -12.69
N GLN A 67 -32.84 9.38 -13.34
CA GLN A 67 -31.92 10.36 -13.97
C GLN A 67 -31.08 11.12 -12.94
N ASN A 68 -31.65 11.38 -11.76
CA ASN A 68 -30.94 11.98 -10.64
C ASN A 68 -29.92 10.99 -10.03
N GLU A 69 -30.25 9.70 -9.94
CA GLU A 69 -29.35 8.63 -9.47
C GLU A 69 -28.11 8.49 -10.38
N VAL A 70 -28.30 8.43 -11.70
CA VAL A 70 -27.17 8.31 -12.64
C VAL A 70 -26.28 9.57 -12.60
N ALA A 71 -26.88 10.76 -12.45
CA ALA A 71 -26.12 12.00 -12.30
C ALA A 71 -25.31 12.03 -11.00
N GLU A 72 -25.90 11.60 -9.88
CA GLU A 72 -25.22 11.50 -8.59
C GLU A 72 -24.11 10.43 -8.60
N ALA A 73 -24.37 9.28 -9.20
CA ALA A 73 -23.35 8.25 -9.44
C ALA A 73 -22.16 8.80 -10.23
N ALA A 74 -22.42 9.57 -11.30
CA ALA A 74 -21.38 10.20 -12.08
C ALA A 74 -20.59 11.24 -11.26
N ARG A 75 -21.28 12.03 -10.42
CA ARG A 75 -20.67 13.00 -9.51
C ARG A 75 -19.72 12.32 -8.52
N LEU A 76 -20.16 11.24 -7.89
CA LEU A 76 -19.35 10.46 -6.93
C LEU A 76 -18.13 9.78 -7.57
N LEU A 77 -18.24 9.32 -8.83
CA LEU A 77 -17.07 8.82 -9.58
C LEU A 77 -16.11 9.95 -9.95
N ALA A 78 -16.61 11.13 -10.32
CA ALA A 78 -15.77 12.26 -10.71
C ALA A 78 -15.06 12.91 -9.50
N GLU A 79 -15.65 12.83 -8.31
CA GLU A 79 -15.14 13.49 -7.11
C GLU A 79 -13.69 13.08 -6.78
N GLY A 80 -12.78 14.06 -6.79
CA GLY A 80 -11.37 13.87 -6.46
C GLY A 80 -10.57 13.01 -7.45
N ARG A 81 -11.06 12.78 -8.68
CA ARG A 81 -10.37 12.00 -9.73
C ARG A 81 -9.91 12.85 -10.91
N PRO A 82 -8.73 12.56 -11.50
CA PRO A 82 -8.33 13.13 -12.79
C PRO A 82 -9.26 12.71 -13.93
N ALA A 83 -9.34 13.52 -14.98
CA ALA A 83 -10.19 13.27 -16.14
C ALA A 83 -9.78 11.99 -16.89
N GLU A 84 -8.47 11.71 -16.95
CA GLU A 84 -7.90 10.53 -17.58
C GLU A 84 -8.32 9.24 -16.86
N GLN A 85 -8.31 9.27 -15.52
CA GLN A 85 -8.81 8.16 -14.70
C GLN A 85 -10.31 7.95 -14.92
N LEU A 86 -11.10 9.03 -15.00
CA LEU A 86 -12.54 8.94 -15.23
C LEU A 86 -12.87 8.32 -16.60
N ALA A 87 -12.15 8.74 -17.64
CA ALA A 87 -12.29 8.18 -18.99
C ALA A 87 -11.91 6.69 -19.02
N SER A 88 -10.88 6.28 -18.27
CA SER A 88 -10.49 4.88 -18.12
C SER A 88 -11.55 4.06 -17.38
N ILE A 89 -12.13 4.58 -16.29
CA ILE A 89 -13.24 3.92 -15.58
C ILE A 89 -14.43 3.72 -16.53
N ALA A 90 -14.80 4.73 -17.33
CA ALA A 90 -15.87 4.61 -18.31
C ALA A 90 -15.61 3.49 -19.34
N ARG A 91 -14.36 3.40 -19.84
CA ARG A 91 -13.93 2.32 -20.74
C ARG A 91 -14.01 0.95 -20.06
N GLN A 92 -13.52 0.83 -18.84
CA GLN A 92 -13.54 -0.43 -18.07
C GLN A 92 -14.98 -0.89 -17.77
N LEU A 93 -15.90 0.03 -17.44
CA LEU A 93 -17.33 -0.29 -17.28
C LEU A 93 -17.95 -0.81 -18.60
N ALA A 94 -17.59 -0.21 -19.74
CA ALA A 94 -18.02 -0.69 -21.05
C ALA A 94 -17.45 -2.09 -21.38
N GLU A 95 -16.18 -2.36 -21.01
CA GLU A 95 -15.55 -3.67 -21.14
C GLU A 95 -16.27 -4.73 -20.31
N LEU A 96 -16.62 -4.42 -19.05
CA LEU A 96 -17.38 -5.32 -18.18
C LEU A 96 -18.76 -5.62 -18.77
N THR A 97 -19.46 -4.61 -19.26
CA THR A 97 -20.79 -4.75 -19.89
C THR A 97 -20.72 -5.66 -21.13
N ALA A 98 -19.72 -5.43 -22.00
CA ALA A 98 -19.48 -6.26 -23.17
C ALA A 98 -19.11 -7.71 -22.80
N GLY A 99 -18.28 -7.89 -21.77
CA GLY A 99 -17.90 -9.20 -21.25
C GLY A 99 -19.10 -9.97 -20.67
N ILE A 100 -19.94 -9.31 -19.87
CA ILE A 100 -21.19 -9.86 -19.34
C ILE A 100 -22.10 -10.36 -20.47
N ALA A 101 -22.30 -9.55 -21.50
CA ALA A 101 -23.17 -9.90 -22.63
C ALA A 101 -22.60 -11.06 -23.45
N ARG A 102 -21.30 -11.00 -23.80
CA ARG A 102 -20.60 -12.02 -24.58
C ARG A 102 -20.61 -13.38 -23.89
N GLU A 103 -20.41 -13.40 -22.58
CA GLU A 103 -20.25 -14.62 -21.79
C GLU A 103 -21.55 -15.05 -21.09
N LYS A 104 -22.64 -14.29 -21.28
CA LYS A 104 -23.98 -14.56 -20.72
C LYS A 104 -23.94 -14.77 -19.20
N LEU A 105 -23.27 -13.87 -18.49
CA LEU A 105 -22.98 -14.00 -17.05
C LEU A 105 -24.21 -13.80 -16.13
N GLY A 106 -25.42 -13.71 -16.67
CA GLY A 106 -26.66 -13.72 -15.88
C GLY A 106 -26.98 -12.44 -15.12
N PHE A 107 -26.42 -11.29 -15.50
CA PHE A 107 -26.85 -9.99 -14.99
C PHE A 107 -28.22 -9.62 -15.55
N LEU A 108 -29.12 -9.16 -14.68
CA LEU A 108 -30.50 -8.83 -14.97
C LEU A 108 -30.66 -7.32 -15.09
N ALA A 109 -31.15 -6.86 -16.25
CA ALA A 109 -31.31 -5.45 -16.61
C ALA A 109 -32.07 -4.61 -15.58
N GLY A 110 -33.19 -5.12 -15.08
CA GLY A 110 -34.06 -4.40 -14.13
C GLY A 110 -33.67 -4.53 -12.66
N GLN A 111 -32.58 -5.24 -12.34
CA GLN A 111 -32.13 -5.44 -10.95
C GLN A 111 -31.02 -4.44 -10.58
N PRO A 112 -30.87 -4.11 -9.28
CA PRO A 112 -29.80 -3.23 -8.83
C PRO A 112 -28.41 -3.77 -9.16
N VAL A 113 -27.45 -2.86 -9.32
CA VAL A 113 -26.02 -3.20 -9.45
C VAL A 113 -25.20 -2.28 -8.55
N GLY A 114 -24.27 -2.88 -7.81
CA GLY A 114 -23.24 -2.20 -7.07
C GLY A 114 -21.98 -2.07 -7.92
N ILE A 115 -21.36 -0.90 -7.89
CA ILE A 115 -20.12 -0.58 -8.58
C ILE A 115 -19.07 -0.26 -7.53
N GLY A 116 -17.93 -0.94 -7.60
CA GLY A 116 -16.77 -0.67 -6.76
C GLY A 116 -15.59 -0.22 -7.60
N VAL A 117 -14.98 0.91 -7.24
CA VAL A 117 -13.75 1.39 -7.86
C VAL A 117 -12.71 1.60 -6.77
N SER A 118 -11.53 1.01 -6.95
CA SER A 118 -10.38 1.27 -6.09
C SER A 118 -9.09 1.30 -6.90
N GLY A 119 -8.33 2.36 -6.72
CA GLY A 119 -6.92 2.37 -7.08
C GLY A 119 -6.10 1.50 -6.14
N GLY A 120 -4.83 1.30 -6.49
CA GLY A 120 -3.82 0.89 -5.53
C GLY A 120 -3.27 2.10 -4.78
N ARG A 121 -2.05 1.98 -4.24
CA ARG A 121 -1.35 3.10 -3.62
C ARG A 121 0.10 3.24 -4.08
N LEU A 122 0.56 4.49 -4.13
CA LEU A 122 1.96 4.88 -4.28
C LEU A 122 2.47 5.30 -2.90
N ARG A 123 3.55 4.68 -2.45
CA ARG A 123 4.31 5.15 -1.29
C ARG A 123 5.42 6.07 -1.77
N ILE A 124 5.33 7.34 -1.40
CA ILE A 124 6.21 8.40 -1.90
C ILE A 124 7.43 8.53 -1.00
N ALA A 125 7.21 8.55 0.31
CA ALA A 125 8.25 8.72 1.31
C ALA A 125 7.99 7.85 2.53
N PHE A 126 9.07 7.65 3.30
CA PHE A 126 9.21 6.77 4.46
C PHE A 126 8.97 5.30 4.18
N MET A 127 9.88 4.49 4.67
CA MET A 127 9.84 3.05 4.50
C MET A 127 10.08 2.35 5.84
N HIS A 128 9.85 1.04 5.82
CA HIS A 128 9.99 0.09 6.93
C HIS A 128 8.81 0.02 7.93
N PRO A 129 7.60 -0.36 7.46
CA PRO A 129 6.52 -0.73 8.38
C PRO A 129 6.92 -1.90 9.30
N ASP A 130 7.93 -2.68 8.92
CA ASP A 130 8.45 -3.81 9.69
C ASP A 130 9.40 -3.41 10.84
N MET A 131 9.68 -2.12 11.07
CA MET A 131 10.53 -1.66 12.18
C MET A 131 9.72 -1.48 13.45
N ALA A 132 9.40 -2.61 14.09
CA ALA A 132 8.80 -2.60 15.41
C ALA A 132 9.63 -1.71 16.36
N ARG A 133 8.94 -0.95 17.21
CA ARG A 133 9.50 0.03 18.16
C ARG A 133 10.06 1.32 17.55
N PHE A 134 10.23 1.43 16.23
CA PHE A 134 10.48 2.73 15.58
C PHE A 134 9.16 3.39 15.14
N TYR A 135 8.35 2.68 14.34
CA TYR A 135 7.04 3.12 13.82
C TYR A 135 7.04 4.51 13.15
N GLY A 136 7.95 4.73 12.20
CA GLY A 136 7.92 5.93 11.36
C GLY A 136 6.68 5.95 10.46
N PRO A 137 6.08 7.12 10.18
CA PRO A 137 4.86 7.20 9.39
C PRO A 137 5.13 6.84 7.93
N ALA A 138 4.10 6.71 7.10
CA ALA A 138 4.24 6.55 5.66
C ALA A 138 3.49 7.66 4.93
N TRP A 139 4.12 8.26 3.93
CA TRP A 139 3.49 9.26 3.06
C TRP A 139 3.06 8.60 1.76
N GLN A 140 1.74 8.48 1.56
CA GLN A 140 1.16 7.66 0.52
C GLN A 140 0.02 8.38 -0.19
N MET A 141 -0.14 8.08 -1.47
CA MET A 141 -1.20 8.64 -2.31
C MET A 141 -1.87 7.50 -3.10
N PRO A 142 -3.20 7.51 -3.27
CA PRO A 142 -3.88 6.57 -4.16
C PRO A 142 -3.41 6.75 -5.61
N ILE A 143 -3.36 5.65 -6.36
CA ILE A 143 -3.03 5.67 -7.79
C ILE A 143 -4.24 5.39 -8.67
N GLY A 144 -4.17 5.83 -9.92
CA GLY A 144 -5.16 5.54 -10.94
C GLY A 144 -4.56 5.67 -12.33
N ALA A 145 -5.38 5.42 -13.34
CA ALA A 145 -4.95 5.49 -14.73
C ALA A 145 -4.53 6.92 -15.13
N GLY A 146 -3.34 7.02 -15.71
CA GLY A 146 -2.80 8.26 -16.29
C GLY A 146 -3.31 8.55 -17.70
N SER A 147 -4.09 7.64 -18.29
CA SER A 147 -4.68 7.80 -19.62
C SER A 147 -6.01 7.04 -19.70
N ALA A 148 -6.84 7.36 -20.70
CA ALA A 148 -8.10 6.67 -20.93
C ALA A 148 -7.95 5.16 -21.24
N SER A 149 -6.77 4.74 -21.75
CA SER A 149 -6.46 3.33 -22.02
C SER A 149 -5.83 2.61 -20.84
N GLY A 150 -5.49 3.32 -19.75
CA GLY A 150 -4.87 2.73 -18.56
C GLY A 150 -5.80 1.77 -17.83
N ASP A 151 -5.21 0.95 -16.98
CA ASP A 151 -5.87 -0.10 -16.17
C ASP A 151 -5.42 -0.07 -14.70
N GLU A 152 -4.79 1.02 -14.24
CA GLU A 152 -4.15 1.15 -12.92
C GLU A 152 -5.16 1.31 -11.74
N GLN A 153 -6.40 0.87 -11.94
CA GLN A 153 -7.43 0.72 -10.92
C GLN A 153 -8.26 -0.56 -11.15
N ILE A 154 -8.86 -1.06 -10.08
CA ILE A 154 -9.88 -2.11 -10.14
C ILE A 154 -11.25 -1.46 -10.32
N VAL A 155 -12.00 -1.93 -11.31
CA VAL A 155 -13.42 -1.63 -11.50
C VAL A 155 -14.20 -2.93 -11.41
N MET A 156 -15.27 -2.92 -10.63
CA MET A 156 -16.07 -4.10 -10.32
C MET A 156 -17.56 -3.80 -10.39
N LEU A 157 -18.32 -4.76 -10.90
CA LEU A 157 -19.78 -4.80 -10.79
C LEU A 157 -20.20 -5.98 -9.91
N ALA A 158 -21.15 -5.75 -9.02
CA ALA A 158 -21.76 -6.75 -8.15
C ALA A 158 -23.29 -6.70 -8.26
N GLN A 159 -23.94 -7.85 -8.44
CA GLN A 159 -25.40 -7.96 -8.43
C GLN A 159 -25.83 -9.20 -7.64
N GLU A 160 -26.93 -9.11 -6.90
CA GLU A 160 -27.52 -10.26 -6.19
C GLU A 160 -27.90 -11.36 -7.20
N ALA A 161 -27.68 -12.61 -6.82
CA ALA A 161 -28.12 -13.78 -7.56
C ALA A 161 -29.09 -14.60 -6.71
N ASP A 162 -29.91 -15.45 -7.33
CA ASP A 162 -30.89 -16.31 -6.65
C ASP A 162 -30.54 -17.81 -6.76
N ASP A 163 -29.31 -18.14 -7.16
CA ASP A 163 -28.86 -19.52 -7.39
C ASP A 163 -28.03 -20.10 -6.24
N ARG A 164 -27.89 -19.36 -5.14
CA ARG A 164 -27.06 -19.71 -3.97
C ARG A 164 -25.61 -19.99 -4.34
N ARG A 165 -25.06 -19.25 -5.31
CA ARG A 165 -23.64 -19.31 -5.66
C ARG A 165 -22.98 -17.95 -5.59
N LEU A 166 -21.69 -17.95 -5.31
CA LEU A 166 -20.81 -16.80 -5.48
C LEU A 166 -20.10 -16.96 -6.82
N HIS A 167 -20.51 -16.19 -7.82
CA HIS A 167 -19.85 -16.12 -9.13
C HIS A 167 -18.83 -14.98 -9.13
N LEU A 168 -17.60 -15.26 -9.56
CA LEU A 168 -16.55 -14.28 -9.71
C LEU A 168 -15.85 -14.46 -11.05
N VAL A 169 -15.96 -13.46 -11.92
CA VAL A 169 -15.33 -13.46 -13.25
C VAL A 169 -14.44 -12.24 -13.42
N PRO A 170 -13.12 -12.37 -13.19
CA PRO A 170 -12.15 -11.39 -13.64
C PRO A 170 -12.02 -11.44 -15.16
N MET A 171 -12.16 -10.30 -15.85
CA MET A 171 -12.01 -10.21 -17.31
C MET A 171 -10.58 -10.43 -17.78
N ASN A 172 -9.60 -10.15 -16.90
CA ASN A 172 -8.21 -10.47 -17.16
C ASN A 172 -7.97 -11.99 -17.04
N PRO A 173 -7.59 -12.69 -18.13
CA PRO A 173 -7.45 -14.15 -18.14
C PRO A 173 -6.41 -14.68 -17.14
N LYS A 174 -5.39 -13.87 -16.81
CA LYS A 174 -4.34 -14.24 -15.84
C LYS A 174 -4.92 -14.59 -14.47
N PHE A 175 -6.02 -13.93 -14.09
CA PHE A 175 -6.64 -14.06 -12.77
C PHE A 175 -7.93 -14.87 -12.77
N ARG A 176 -8.32 -15.37 -13.95
CA ARG A 176 -9.54 -16.15 -14.11
C ARG A 176 -9.32 -17.59 -13.65
N GLU A 177 -10.35 -18.17 -13.05
CA GLU A 177 -10.36 -19.56 -12.63
C GLU A 177 -11.03 -20.44 -13.69
N SER A 178 -10.70 -21.74 -13.70
CA SER A 178 -11.35 -22.72 -14.58
C SER A 178 -12.84 -22.87 -14.26
N VAL A 179 -13.18 -22.82 -12.97
CA VAL A 179 -14.53 -22.76 -12.43
C VAL A 179 -14.71 -21.38 -11.78
N ASN A 180 -15.69 -20.60 -12.23
CA ASN A 180 -15.83 -19.19 -11.82
C ASN A 180 -16.92 -18.99 -10.76
N ASP A 181 -17.29 -20.05 -10.06
CA ASP A 181 -18.37 -20.01 -9.09
C ASP A 181 -18.16 -21.02 -7.95
N LEU A 182 -18.67 -20.67 -6.77
CA LEU A 182 -18.59 -21.48 -5.56
C LEU A 182 -19.99 -21.61 -4.92
N PRO A 183 -20.35 -22.77 -4.37
CA PRO A 183 -21.56 -22.90 -3.56
C PRO A 183 -21.51 -21.92 -2.39
N SER A 184 -22.63 -21.26 -2.11
CA SER A 184 -22.69 -20.25 -1.07
C SER A 184 -22.94 -20.81 0.33
N ASP A 185 -23.25 -22.11 0.44
CA ASP A 185 -23.55 -22.82 1.69
C ASP A 185 -22.32 -23.50 2.31
N VAL A 186 -21.12 -23.26 1.75
CA VAL A 186 -19.86 -23.74 2.31
C VAL A 186 -19.65 -23.16 3.71
N ASP A 187 -19.69 -24.03 4.73
CA ASP A 187 -19.57 -23.65 6.15
C ASP A 187 -18.32 -22.81 6.44
N ALA A 188 -17.21 -23.11 5.76
CA ALA A 188 -15.96 -22.39 5.92
C ALA A 188 -16.06 -20.89 5.60
N MET A 189 -17.07 -20.44 4.85
CA MET A 189 -17.25 -19.02 4.48
C MET A 189 -17.95 -18.18 5.57
N TYR A 190 -18.40 -18.79 6.67
CA TYR A 190 -19.22 -18.13 7.68
C TYR A 190 -18.47 -18.02 9.01
N PRO A 191 -18.04 -16.80 9.41
CA PRO A 191 -17.30 -16.60 10.66
C PRO A 191 -18.17 -16.92 11.89
N GLY A 192 -17.67 -17.78 12.77
CA GLY A 192 -18.30 -18.13 14.05
C GLY A 192 -18.15 -17.04 15.12
N GLU A 193 -18.85 -17.21 16.26
CA GLU A 193 -18.88 -16.19 17.33
C GLU A 193 -17.53 -15.96 18.02
N GLY A 194 -16.65 -16.95 17.98
CA GLY A 194 -15.31 -16.85 18.57
C GLY A 194 -14.35 -15.92 17.83
N ILE A 195 -14.72 -15.36 16.68
CA ILE A 195 -13.88 -14.43 15.93
C ILE A 195 -14.05 -13.02 16.49
N SER A 196 -13.22 -12.69 17.47
CA SER A 196 -13.25 -11.44 18.22
C SER A 196 -12.07 -10.51 17.94
N ASP A 197 -11.00 -11.01 17.32
CA ASP A 197 -9.80 -10.25 16.99
C ASP A 197 -9.19 -10.65 15.64
N LEU A 198 -8.13 -9.95 15.22
CA LEU A 198 -7.43 -10.20 13.96
C LEU A 198 -6.73 -11.56 13.90
N HIS A 199 -6.30 -12.13 15.03
CA HIS A 199 -5.61 -13.41 15.07
C HIS A 199 -6.60 -14.57 14.90
N ALA A 200 -7.73 -14.51 15.60
CA ALA A 200 -8.84 -15.42 15.40
C ALA A 200 -9.36 -15.34 13.95
N TYR A 201 -9.41 -14.14 13.38
CA TYR A 201 -9.78 -13.96 11.98
C TYR A 201 -8.73 -14.53 11.01
N GLU A 202 -7.44 -14.27 11.21
CA GLU A 202 -6.34 -14.82 10.38
C GLU A 202 -6.47 -16.35 10.27
N ALA A 203 -6.65 -17.03 11.39
CA ALA A 203 -6.79 -18.47 11.44
C ALA A 203 -8.05 -18.94 10.67
N PHE A 204 -9.18 -18.25 10.84
CA PHE A 204 -10.42 -18.56 10.12
C PHE A 204 -10.29 -18.30 8.61
N GLY A 205 -9.89 -17.10 8.22
CA GLY A 205 -9.82 -16.67 6.82
C GLY A 205 -8.81 -17.48 6.02
N THR A 206 -7.68 -17.85 6.62
CA THR A 206 -6.66 -18.70 5.96
C THR A 206 -7.25 -20.07 5.62
N ARG A 207 -7.93 -20.71 6.58
CA ARG A 207 -8.63 -21.99 6.34
C ARG A 207 -9.73 -21.87 5.29
N MET A 208 -10.49 -20.78 5.33
CA MET A 208 -11.52 -20.51 4.32
C MET A 208 -10.91 -20.37 2.93
N SER A 209 -9.86 -19.58 2.78
CA SER A 209 -9.16 -19.37 1.50
C SER A 209 -8.60 -20.67 0.94
N GLU A 210 -7.96 -21.48 1.79
CA GLU A 210 -7.50 -22.82 1.42
C GLU A 210 -8.67 -23.69 0.92
N SER A 211 -9.76 -23.76 1.68
CA SER A 211 -10.95 -24.54 1.28
C SER A 211 -11.53 -24.08 -0.06
N MET A 212 -11.58 -22.76 -0.30
CA MET A 212 -12.07 -22.20 -1.57
C MET A 212 -11.14 -22.60 -2.73
N LEU A 213 -9.83 -22.44 -2.58
CA LEU A 213 -8.86 -22.79 -3.62
C LEU A 213 -8.88 -24.30 -3.91
N LEU A 214 -8.95 -25.15 -2.89
CA LEU A 214 -9.06 -26.61 -3.08
C LEU A 214 -10.31 -26.98 -3.88
N SER A 215 -11.45 -26.33 -3.62
CA SER A 215 -12.68 -26.56 -4.39
C SER A 215 -12.59 -26.15 -5.87
N LEU A 216 -11.59 -25.32 -6.22
CA LEU A 216 -11.29 -24.88 -7.58
C LEU A 216 -10.18 -25.71 -8.26
N GLY A 217 -9.71 -26.77 -7.60
CA GLY A 217 -8.72 -27.70 -8.16
C GLY A 217 -7.26 -27.34 -7.86
N TYR A 218 -7.01 -26.50 -6.86
CA TYR A 218 -5.65 -26.26 -6.35
C TYR A 218 -5.18 -27.44 -5.46
N PHE A 219 -3.88 -27.52 -5.23
CA PHE A 219 -3.23 -28.57 -4.45
C PHE A 219 -2.76 -28.05 -3.10
N SER A 220 -3.09 -28.77 -2.03
CA SER A 220 -2.61 -28.49 -0.67
C SER A 220 -1.13 -28.83 -0.52
N ASP A 221 -0.46 -28.20 0.45
CA ASP A 221 0.95 -28.52 0.75
C ASP A 221 1.12 -29.99 1.16
N ALA A 222 0.13 -30.57 1.88
CA ALA A 222 0.14 -31.97 2.26
C ALA A 222 0.10 -32.92 1.05
N GLU A 223 -0.71 -32.61 0.02
CA GLU A 223 -0.73 -33.39 -1.22
C GLU A 223 0.58 -33.24 -2.00
N LEU A 224 1.13 -32.02 -2.07
CA LEU A 224 2.42 -31.77 -2.73
C LEU A 224 3.54 -32.57 -2.07
N ASP A 225 3.56 -32.64 -0.73
CA ASP A 225 4.57 -33.41 0.01
C ASP A 225 4.39 -34.92 -0.13
N GLU A 226 3.15 -35.43 -0.21
CA GLU A 226 2.89 -36.83 -0.56
C GLU A 226 3.38 -37.16 -1.97
N ARG A 227 3.13 -36.29 -2.96
CA ARG A 227 3.64 -36.47 -4.33
C ARG A 227 5.16 -36.50 -4.37
N LYS A 228 5.84 -35.60 -3.65
CA LYS A 228 7.31 -35.62 -3.50
C LYS A 228 7.79 -36.94 -2.91
N ARG A 229 7.16 -37.41 -1.81
CA ARG A 229 7.51 -38.69 -1.18
C ARG A 229 7.32 -39.90 -2.10
N ARG A 230 6.31 -39.85 -2.99
CA ARG A 230 6.03 -40.89 -3.98
C ARG A 230 6.82 -40.75 -5.29
N GLY A 231 7.66 -39.74 -5.44
CA GLY A 231 8.38 -39.46 -6.69
C GLY A 231 7.45 -39.11 -7.86
N GLN A 232 6.25 -38.58 -7.58
CA GLN A 232 5.28 -38.19 -8.60
C GLN A 232 5.55 -36.76 -9.11
N PRO A 233 5.21 -36.44 -10.38
CA PRO A 233 5.30 -35.08 -10.90
C PRO A 233 4.47 -34.10 -10.06
N LEU A 234 5.07 -32.94 -9.75
CA LEU A 234 4.36 -31.85 -9.08
C LEU A 234 3.57 -31.04 -10.10
N PRO A 235 2.34 -30.61 -9.76
CA PRO A 235 1.63 -29.62 -10.55
C PRO A 235 2.42 -28.30 -10.59
N PRO A 236 2.18 -27.41 -11.57
CA PRO A 236 2.83 -26.11 -11.60
C PRO A 236 2.49 -25.29 -10.36
N ASN A 237 3.43 -24.45 -9.90
CA ASN A 237 3.26 -23.59 -8.71
C ASN A 237 2.03 -22.68 -8.79
N SER A 238 1.54 -22.36 -9.99
CA SER A 238 0.30 -21.61 -10.22
C SER A 238 -0.95 -22.33 -9.72
N LEU A 239 -0.87 -23.61 -9.35
CA LEU A 239 -1.96 -24.40 -8.79
C LEU A 239 -1.71 -24.81 -7.33
N TRP A 240 -0.68 -24.28 -6.68
CA TRP A 240 -0.40 -24.58 -5.27
C TRP A 240 -1.14 -23.59 -4.38
N VAL A 241 -1.86 -24.07 -3.36
CA VAL A 241 -2.60 -23.20 -2.43
C VAL A 241 -1.68 -22.14 -1.81
N SER A 242 -0.53 -22.57 -1.27
CA SER A 242 0.45 -21.71 -0.60
C SER A 242 1.00 -20.57 -1.48
N SER A 243 1.00 -20.74 -2.80
CA SER A 243 1.43 -19.71 -3.76
C SER A 243 0.29 -18.79 -4.22
N ASN A 244 -0.96 -19.11 -3.92
CA ASN A 244 -2.15 -18.51 -4.54
C ASN A 244 -3.21 -18.01 -3.53
N MET A 245 -2.87 -17.88 -2.24
CA MET A 245 -3.77 -17.36 -1.19
C MET A 245 -4.31 -15.94 -1.44
N ARG A 246 -3.73 -15.19 -2.39
CA ARG A 246 -4.15 -13.84 -2.80
C ARG A 246 -4.80 -13.80 -4.20
N ARG A 247 -5.27 -14.93 -4.72
CA ARG A 247 -6.12 -14.94 -5.92
C ARG A 247 -7.41 -14.16 -5.65
N PRO A 248 -8.04 -13.54 -6.67
CA PRO A 248 -9.25 -12.74 -6.47
C PRO A 248 -10.36 -13.46 -5.72
N VAL A 249 -10.53 -14.76 -5.94
CA VAL A 249 -11.56 -15.57 -5.25
C VAL A 249 -11.37 -15.62 -3.74
N ALA A 250 -10.12 -15.79 -3.28
CA ALA A 250 -9.79 -15.77 -1.85
C ALA A 250 -9.95 -14.36 -1.25
N LEU A 251 -9.56 -13.32 -1.99
CA LEU A 251 -9.68 -11.92 -1.57
C LEU A 251 -11.16 -11.49 -1.45
N VAL A 252 -11.98 -11.83 -2.44
CA VAL A 252 -13.42 -11.56 -2.44
C VAL A 252 -14.14 -12.35 -1.36
N GLY A 253 -13.79 -13.64 -1.18
CA GLY A 253 -14.31 -14.46 -0.09
C GLY A 253 -14.03 -13.84 1.28
N ASN A 254 -12.79 -13.42 1.52
CA ASN A 254 -12.42 -12.72 2.77
C ASN A 254 -13.06 -11.36 2.92
N ALA A 255 -13.26 -10.62 1.83
CA ALA A 255 -13.95 -9.35 1.90
C ALA A 255 -15.41 -9.51 2.34
N ILE A 256 -16.11 -10.55 1.86
CA ILE A 256 -17.46 -10.91 2.29
C ILE A 256 -17.46 -11.43 3.73
N ALA A 257 -16.55 -12.36 4.05
CA ALA A 257 -16.50 -12.98 5.37
C ALA A 257 -16.18 -11.98 6.48
N SER A 258 -15.28 -11.02 6.25
CA SER A 258 -15.03 -9.93 7.20
C SER A 258 -16.25 -9.03 7.37
N LEU A 259 -17.06 -8.74 6.34
CA LEU A 259 -18.33 -8.01 6.54
C LEU A 259 -19.25 -8.77 7.50
N ARG A 260 -19.30 -10.11 7.39
CA ARG A 260 -20.11 -10.98 8.26
C ARG A 260 -19.69 -11.00 9.74
N THR A 261 -18.53 -10.41 10.09
CA THR A 261 -18.15 -10.24 11.50
C THR A 261 -18.92 -9.09 12.17
N LEU A 262 -19.50 -8.18 11.39
CA LEU A 262 -20.43 -7.16 11.89
C LEU A 262 -21.75 -7.80 12.32
N ARG A 263 -21.96 -7.90 13.63
CA ARG A 263 -23.12 -8.59 14.24
C ARG A 263 -24.08 -7.65 14.96
N GLY A 264 -23.56 -6.55 15.49
CA GLY A 264 -24.30 -5.60 16.32
C GLY A 264 -24.87 -4.41 15.53
N GLY A 265 -25.92 -3.80 16.08
CA GLY A 265 -26.52 -2.58 15.56
C GLY A 265 -27.17 -2.72 14.18
N HIS A 266 -27.63 -1.60 13.63
CA HIS A 266 -28.32 -1.57 12.33
C HIS A 266 -27.47 -2.11 11.17
N MET A 267 -26.15 -1.85 11.19
CA MET A 267 -25.23 -2.39 10.18
C MET A 267 -25.17 -3.92 10.22
N GLY A 268 -25.03 -4.52 11.42
CA GLY A 268 -25.01 -5.98 11.56
C GLY A 268 -26.32 -6.64 11.15
N LEU A 269 -27.46 -5.98 11.38
CA LEU A 269 -28.77 -6.44 10.88
C LEU A 269 -28.78 -6.51 9.35
N ARG A 270 -28.40 -5.42 8.66
CA ARG A 270 -28.35 -5.36 7.19
C ARG A 270 -27.38 -6.40 6.61
N VAL A 271 -26.21 -6.57 7.22
CA VAL A 271 -25.26 -7.62 6.83
C VAL A 271 -25.89 -9.01 6.97
N ARG A 272 -26.60 -9.30 8.06
CA ARG A 272 -27.25 -10.61 8.27
C ARG A 272 -28.40 -10.85 7.28
N GLU A 273 -29.14 -9.81 6.92
CA GLU A 273 -30.23 -9.88 5.94
C GLU A 273 -29.73 -10.13 4.52
N SER A 274 -28.61 -9.50 4.12
CA SER A 274 -28.11 -9.63 2.75
C SER A 274 -27.02 -10.68 2.56
N LEU A 275 -26.13 -10.84 3.54
CA LEU A 275 -24.92 -11.68 3.44
C LEU A 275 -24.90 -12.83 4.46
N GLY A 276 -25.88 -12.90 5.38
CA GLY A 276 -25.94 -13.92 6.42
C GLY A 276 -26.32 -15.31 5.89
N ARG A 277 -25.88 -16.37 6.59
CA ARG A 277 -26.02 -17.77 6.15
C ARG A 277 -27.45 -18.17 5.74
N GLY A 278 -28.45 -17.72 6.49
CA GLY A 278 -29.85 -18.08 6.23
C GLY A 278 -30.49 -17.34 5.05
N ASN A 279 -29.94 -16.18 4.66
CA ASN A 279 -30.58 -15.26 3.71
C ASN A 279 -29.74 -15.00 2.45
N PHE A 280 -28.50 -15.45 2.41
CA PHE A 280 -27.61 -15.20 1.30
C PHE A 280 -28.08 -15.95 0.05
N LYS A 281 -28.62 -15.19 -0.93
CA LYS A 281 -29.21 -15.76 -2.15
C LYS A 281 -28.20 -16.08 -3.24
N GLY A 282 -27.00 -15.50 -3.14
CA GLY A 282 -25.93 -15.59 -4.14
C GLY A 282 -25.48 -14.21 -4.60
N LEU A 283 -24.34 -14.17 -5.28
CA LEU A 283 -23.74 -12.94 -5.81
C LEU A 283 -23.08 -13.21 -7.16
N ARG A 284 -23.23 -12.27 -8.09
CA ARG A 284 -22.46 -12.22 -9.33
C ARG A 284 -21.52 -11.04 -9.29
N ILE A 285 -20.24 -11.30 -9.46
CA ILE A 285 -19.19 -10.30 -9.43
C ILE A 285 -18.37 -10.41 -10.70
N VAL A 286 -18.25 -9.31 -11.44
CA VAL A 286 -17.30 -9.19 -12.56
C VAL A 286 -16.32 -8.06 -12.27
N SER A 287 -15.06 -8.23 -12.67
CA SER A 287 -14.03 -7.22 -12.41
C SER A 287 -13.02 -7.11 -13.55
N THR A 288 -12.44 -5.93 -13.70
CA THR A 288 -11.30 -5.68 -14.59
C THR A 288 -10.34 -4.71 -13.89
N GLY A 289 -9.10 -4.67 -14.37
CA GLY A 289 -8.02 -3.89 -13.80
C GLY A 289 -6.65 -4.53 -13.95
N GLY A 290 -5.63 -3.71 -13.80
CA GLY A 290 -4.23 -3.99 -14.11
C GLY A 290 -3.28 -3.26 -13.16
N ILE A 291 -3.66 -3.11 -11.89
CA ILE A 291 -2.76 -2.53 -10.87
C ILE A 291 -1.44 -3.30 -10.88
N PRO A 292 -0.30 -2.62 -11.04
CA PRO A 292 1.01 -3.25 -11.11
C PRO A 292 1.32 -4.13 -9.90
N GLN A 293 1.91 -5.29 -10.15
CA GLN A 293 2.35 -6.20 -9.08
C GLN A 293 3.63 -5.68 -8.43
N GLY A 294 3.86 -6.10 -7.18
CA GLY A 294 5.13 -5.83 -6.51
C GLY A 294 5.17 -4.55 -5.68
N GLY A 295 4.04 -4.04 -5.18
CA GLY A 295 4.08 -3.00 -4.13
C GLY A 295 3.09 -1.88 -4.22
N PHE A 296 2.17 -1.97 -5.16
CA PHE A 296 1.11 -1.00 -5.38
C PHE A 296 -0.24 -1.45 -4.78
N SER A 297 -0.20 -2.45 -3.88
CA SER A 297 -1.33 -2.89 -3.05
C SER A 297 -2.54 -3.41 -3.84
N SER A 298 -2.30 -4.10 -4.95
CA SER A 298 -3.36 -4.68 -5.78
C SER A 298 -4.30 -5.64 -5.04
N SER A 299 -3.83 -6.38 -4.03
CA SER A 299 -4.70 -7.22 -3.19
C SER A 299 -5.68 -6.39 -2.36
N SER A 300 -5.17 -5.32 -1.75
CA SER A 300 -5.94 -4.40 -0.92
C SER A 300 -7.00 -3.71 -1.78
N ALA A 301 -6.63 -3.25 -2.97
CA ALA A 301 -7.54 -2.61 -3.91
C ALA A 301 -8.72 -3.51 -4.31
N VAL A 302 -8.49 -4.82 -4.53
CA VAL A 302 -9.58 -5.78 -4.80
C VAL A 302 -10.53 -5.88 -3.61
N THR A 303 -9.97 -6.04 -2.39
CA THR A 303 -10.74 -6.12 -1.15
C THR A 303 -11.54 -4.84 -0.88
N VAL A 304 -10.94 -3.67 -1.09
CA VAL A 304 -11.59 -2.37 -0.90
C VAL A 304 -12.67 -2.14 -1.96
N ALA A 305 -12.40 -2.45 -3.24
CA ALA A 305 -13.38 -2.31 -4.32
C ALA A 305 -14.64 -3.16 -4.07
N VAL A 306 -14.48 -4.45 -3.74
CA VAL A 306 -15.64 -5.33 -3.50
C VAL A 306 -16.43 -4.88 -2.27
N LYS A 307 -15.78 -4.45 -1.20
CA LYS A 307 -16.50 -3.98 -0.01
C LYS A 307 -17.29 -2.71 -0.28
N ASN A 308 -16.72 -1.76 -1.03
CA ASN A 308 -17.44 -0.57 -1.46
C ASN A 308 -18.62 -0.90 -2.37
N ALA A 309 -18.45 -1.84 -3.32
CA ALA A 309 -19.54 -2.32 -4.17
C ALA A 309 -20.68 -2.94 -3.34
N LEU A 310 -20.37 -3.79 -2.36
CA LEU A 310 -21.37 -4.45 -1.50
C LEU A 310 -22.01 -3.49 -0.50
N ASN A 311 -21.23 -2.56 0.07
CA ASN A 311 -21.74 -1.51 0.94
C ASN A 311 -22.79 -0.66 0.23
N ALA A 312 -22.53 -0.30 -1.03
CA ALA A 312 -23.48 0.44 -1.86
C ALA A 312 -24.67 -0.43 -2.28
N LEU A 313 -24.43 -1.64 -2.83
CA LEU A 313 -25.46 -2.55 -3.33
C LEU A 313 -26.55 -2.84 -2.28
N PHE A 314 -26.12 -3.16 -1.05
CA PHE A 314 -27.01 -3.53 0.05
C PHE A 314 -27.29 -2.37 1.01
N ASN A 315 -26.80 -1.17 0.72
CA ASN A 315 -26.92 -0.01 1.58
C ASN A 315 -26.51 -0.33 3.04
N LEU A 316 -25.34 -0.96 3.25
CA LEU A 316 -24.93 -1.45 4.57
C LEU A 316 -24.63 -0.29 5.55
N GLY A 317 -24.30 0.89 5.03
CA GLY A 317 -24.05 2.10 5.83
C GLY A 317 -22.71 2.07 6.58
N ILE A 318 -21.73 1.31 6.09
CA ILE A 318 -20.42 1.17 6.72
C ILE A 318 -19.59 2.43 6.46
N PRO A 319 -19.11 3.14 7.51
CA PRO A 319 -18.29 4.33 7.35
C PRO A 319 -16.84 4.00 6.92
N PRO A 320 -16.10 4.95 6.32
CA PRO A 320 -14.76 4.70 5.79
C PRO A 320 -13.76 4.11 6.80
N ASP A 321 -13.76 4.54 8.07
CA ASP A 321 -12.80 4.03 9.07
C ASP A 321 -13.07 2.56 9.42
N LEU A 322 -14.35 2.19 9.56
CA LEU A 322 -14.73 0.80 9.75
C LEU A 322 -14.47 -0.03 8.50
N MET A 323 -14.61 0.57 7.31
CA MET A 323 -14.28 -0.08 6.04
C MET A 323 -12.80 -0.47 5.97
N VAL A 324 -11.90 0.44 6.36
CA VAL A 324 -10.46 0.18 6.44
C VAL A 324 -10.18 -0.98 7.39
N HIS A 325 -10.76 -0.97 8.60
CA HIS A 325 -10.59 -2.06 9.57
C HIS A 325 -11.01 -3.42 9.01
N LEU A 326 -12.19 -3.49 8.38
CA LEU A 326 -12.71 -4.72 7.79
C LEU A 326 -11.90 -5.17 6.57
N ALA A 327 -11.31 -4.24 5.82
CA ALA A 327 -10.42 -4.55 4.70
C ALA A 327 -9.08 -5.13 5.17
N CYS A 328 -8.51 -4.63 6.27
CA CYS A 328 -7.34 -5.24 6.88
C CYS A 328 -7.63 -6.62 7.42
N GLN A 329 -8.77 -6.76 8.13
CA GLN A 329 -9.22 -8.06 8.61
C GLN A 329 -9.29 -9.06 7.44
N ALA A 330 -9.89 -8.69 6.31
CA ALA A 330 -9.94 -9.54 5.12
C ALA A 330 -8.54 -9.98 4.61
N GLU A 331 -7.55 -9.09 4.56
CA GLU A 331 -6.20 -9.46 4.11
C GLU A 331 -5.48 -10.42 5.06
N TYR A 332 -5.70 -10.31 6.38
CA TYR A 332 -5.20 -11.28 7.36
C TYR A 332 -5.68 -12.70 7.04
N GLY A 333 -6.89 -12.83 6.49
CA GLY A 333 -7.42 -14.11 6.03
C GLY A 333 -6.72 -14.73 4.82
N THR A 334 -5.69 -14.06 4.27
CA THR A 334 -4.82 -14.63 3.22
C THR A 334 -3.47 -15.11 3.76
N GLY A 335 -3.27 -15.06 5.09
CA GLY A 335 -1.99 -15.32 5.76
C GLY A 335 -1.01 -14.15 5.73
N VAL A 336 -1.45 -12.98 5.26
CA VAL A 336 -0.63 -11.75 5.25
C VAL A 336 -1.03 -10.85 6.41
N ARG A 337 -0.12 -10.66 7.35
CA ARG A 337 -0.25 -9.66 8.43
C ARG A 337 0.12 -8.27 7.92
N ALA A 338 -0.72 -7.70 7.07
CA ALA A 338 -0.52 -6.36 6.54
C ALA A 338 -1.08 -5.31 7.52
N GLY A 339 -0.33 -4.24 7.80
CA GLY A 339 -0.91 -3.06 8.46
C GLY A 339 -1.93 -2.36 7.54
N SER A 340 -2.73 -1.44 8.08
CA SER A 340 -3.79 -0.79 7.29
C SER A 340 -3.36 0.36 6.37
N LEU A 341 -2.06 0.65 6.27
CA LEU A 341 -1.59 1.83 5.53
C LEU A 341 -2.11 1.84 4.09
N ASP A 342 -2.14 0.66 3.48
CA ASP A 342 -2.56 0.45 2.10
C ASP A 342 -4.07 0.73 1.96
N GLN A 343 -4.90 0.04 2.76
CA GLN A 343 -6.36 0.19 2.76
C GLN A 343 -6.79 1.62 3.16
N ALA A 344 -6.10 2.25 4.11
CA ALA A 344 -6.39 3.62 4.54
C ALA A 344 -6.14 4.62 3.41
N THR A 345 -5.02 4.48 2.71
CA THR A 345 -4.69 5.31 1.55
C THR A 345 -5.67 5.10 0.40
N GLU A 346 -5.98 3.85 0.09
CA GLU A 346 -6.92 3.49 -0.97
C GLU A 346 -8.33 4.01 -0.66
N GLN A 347 -8.82 3.84 0.57
CA GLN A 347 -10.19 4.22 0.93
C GLN A 347 -10.38 5.73 1.13
N LYS A 348 -9.39 6.42 1.74
CA LYS A 348 -9.55 7.80 2.23
C LYS A 348 -8.67 8.82 1.50
N GLY A 349 -7.75 8.37 0.65
CA GLY A 349 -6.83 9.24 -0.06
C GLY A 349 -7.50 10.07 -1.16
N ARG A 350 -6.76 11.05 -1.68
CA ARG A 350 -7.21 11.97 -2.73
C ARG A 350 -6.13 12.11 -3.81
N ALA A 351 -6.55 12.38 -5.05
CA ALA A 351 -5.61 12.60 -6.13
C ALA A 351 -4.79 13.88 -5.88
N GLY A 352 -3.47 13.77 -6.02
CA GLY A 352 -2.56 14.91 -5.86
C GLY A 352 -2.31 15.31 -4.41
N GLU A 353 -2.84 14.56 -3.44
CA GLU A 353 -2.56 14.73 -2.01
C GLU A 353 -2.04 13.42 -1.42
N GLY A 354 -0.93 13.48 -0.71
CA GLY A 354 -0.40 12.35 0.02
C GLY A 354 -0.81 12.43 1.49
N ALA A 355 -1.43 11.37 1.99
CA ALA A 355 -1.73 11.19 3.39
C ALA A 355 -0.48 10.69 4.13
N LEU A 356 -0.09 11.38 5.20
CA LEU A 356 0.93 10.94 6.14
C LEU A 356 0.25 10.11 7.23
N ILE A 357 0.45 8.80 7.21
CA ILE A 357 -0.28 7.85 8.06
C ILE A 357 0.67 7.22 9.07
N SER A 358 0.29 7.20 10.34
CA SER A 358 1.05 6.52 11.39
C SER A 358 1.13 5.02 11.11
N SER A 359 2.34 4.44 11.20
CA SER A 359 2.54 2.99 11.12
C SER A 359 2.46 2.30 12.48
N ASN A 360 2.30 3.05 13.57
CA ASN A 360 2.17 2.49 14.91
C ASN A 360 0.83 1.74 15.02
N PRO A 361 0.83 0.42 15.31
CA PRO A 361 -0.41 -0.33 15.49
C PRO A 361 -1.32 0.25 16.58
N GLY A 362 -0.74 0.89 17.61
CA GLY A 362 -1.49 1.54 18.70
C GLY A 362 -2.17 2.85 18.29
N ASP A 363 -1.81 3.45 17.15
CA ASP A 363 -2.41 4.69 16.66
C ASP A 363 -3.66 4.44 15.80
N HIS A 364 -4.02 3.17 15.55
CA HIS A 364 -5.11 2.79 14.66
C HIS A 364 -5.06 3.52 13.31
N TYR A 365 -3.82 3.71 12.80
CA TYR A 365 -3.56 4.29 11.48
C TYR A 365 -4.08 5.72 11.33
N ARG A 366 -3.97 6.47 12.42
CA ARG A 366 -4.18 7.92 12.46
C ARG A 366 -3.47 8.61 11.30
N ILE A 367 -4.23 9.41 10.56
CA ILE A 367 -3.67 10.36 9.59
C ILE A 367 -3.05 11.51 10.39
N LEU A 368 -1.73 11.64 10.30
CA LEU A 368 -0.96 12.70 10.95
C LEU A 368 -1.11 14.03 10.19
N GLY A 369 -1.26 13.96 8.87
CA GLY A 369 -1.50 15.12 8.02
C GLY A 369 -1.72 14.75 6.56
N SER A 370 -2.17 15.71 5.76
CA SER A 370 -2.30 15.60 4.31
C SER A 370 -1.49 16.71 3.65
N TYR A 371 -0.69 16.35 2.65
CA TYR A 371 0.25 17.24 2.00
C TYR A 371 0.13 17.14 0.48
N PRO A 372 0.29 18.24 -0.27
CA PRO A 372 0.22 18.21 -1.72
C PRO A 372 1.31 17.30 -2.30
N VAL A 373 1.05 16.64 -3.41
CA VAL A 373 2.06 15.88 -4.17
C VAL A 373 2.27 16.61 -5.49
N PRO A 374 3.48 17.10 -5.79
CA PRO A 374 3.78 17.89 -6.98
C PRO A 374 3.91 17.01 -8.24
N ALA A 375 2.97 16.09 -8.46
CA ALA A 375 3.01 15.02 -9.48
C ALA A 375 3.02 15.53 -10.95
N ARG A 376 2.77 16.82 -11.16
CA ARG A 376 2.94 17.48 -12.47
C ARG A 376 4.41 17.72 -12.80
N ARG A 377 5.20 18.13 -11.80
CA ARG A 377 6.64 18.41 -11.94
C ARG A 377 7.48 17.18 -11.61
N PHE A 378 7.22 16.53 -10.49
CA PHE A 378 8.00 15.38 -10.07
C PHE A 378 7.33 14.07 -10.47
N ARG A 379 7.99 13.32 -11.35
CA ARG A 379 7.55 11.98 -11.77
C ARG A 379 8.37 10.92 -11.06
N ILE A 380 7.71 9.82 -10.67
CA ILE A 380 8.37 8.66 -10.08
C ILE A 380 8.20 7.50 -11.04
N LEU A 381 9.29 7.02 -11.61
CA LEU A 381 9.34 5.79 -12.39
C LEU A 381 9.81 4.64 -11.50
N PHE A 382 9.35 3.43 -11.81
CA PHE A 382 9.80 2.21 -11.15
C PHE A 382 10.40 1.26 -12.19
N PRO A 383 11.69 1.41 -12.54
CA PRO A 383 12.37 0.47 -13.43
C PRO A 383 12.57 -0.86 -12.74
N TYR A 384 12.19 -1.95 -13.41
CA TYR A 384 12.51 -3.28 -12.95
C TYR A 384 14.01 -3.58 -13.05
N SER A 385 14.55 -4.28 -12.06
CA SER A 385 15.95 -4.66 -11.95
C SER A 385 16.08 -6.18 -11.90
N VAL A 386 16.54 -6.74 -10.79
CA VAL A 386 16.83 -8.17 -10.63
C VAL A 386 16.12 -8.70 -9.40
N GLY A 387 15.71 -9.97 -9.45
CA GLY A 387 14.99 -10.59 -8.34
C GLY A 387 15.84 -10.64 -7.06
N ARG A 388 15.42 -9.92 -6.01
CA ARG A 388 16.23 -9.70 -4.80
C ARG A 388 16.64 -10.96 -4.06
N ASP A 389 15.71 -11.90 -3.90
CA ASP A 389 15.97 -13.10 -3.09
C ASP A 389 16.59 -14.24 -3.92
N ARG A 390 16.81 -14.02 -5.23
CA ARG A 390 17.31 -15.05 -6.16
C ARG A 390 18.59 -14.63 -6.88
N GLU A 391 18.62 -13.40 -7.39
CA GLU A 391 19.63 -12.91 -8.31
C GLU A 391 20.48 -11.78 -7.72
N ALA A 392 19.96 -10.98 -6.77
CA ALA A 392 20.67 -9.77 -6.32
C ALA A 392 22.07 -10.02 -5.75
N TRP A 393 22.36 -11.21 -5.21
CA TRP A 393 23.72 -11.54 -4.77
C TRP A 393 24.76 -11.40 -5.88
N ARG A 394 24.42 -11.76 -7.12
CA ARG A 394 25.29 -11.61 -8.31
C ARG A 394 25.60 -10.14 -8.60
N TRP A 395 24.61 -9.29 -8.34
CA TRP A 395 24.60 -7.84 -8.65
C TRP A 395 25.03 -6.97 -7.47
N SER A 396 25.57 -7.58 -6.42
CA SER A 396 25.90 -6.91 -5.15
C SER A 396 27.37 -6.52 -5.00
N TRP A 397 28.19 -6.78 -6.03
CA TRP A 397 29.65 -6.66 -5.97
C TRP A 397 30.26 -7.39 -4.76
N GLY A 398 29.67 -8.55 -4.45
CA GLY A 398 30.02 -9.40 -3.33
C GLY A 398 29.45 -8.97 -1.98
N PHE A 399 28.57 -7.96 -1.88
CA PHE A 399 27.98 -7.59 -0.59
C PHE A 399 27.09 -8.70 0.00
N PHE A 400 26.32 -9.41 -0.83
CA PHE A 400 25.49 -10.55 -0.40
C PHE A 400 26.05 -11.89 -0.86
N ALA A 401 25.75 -12.95 -0.09
CA ALA A 401 25.99 -14.34 -0.47
C ALA A 401 24.80 -14.94 -1.25
N GLU A 402 25.08 -15.93 -2.10
CA GLU A 402 24.06 -16.73 -2.80
C GLU A 402 23.22 -17.57 -1.84
N SER A 403 23.88 -18.23 -0.89
CA SER A 403 23.27 -19.14 0.06
C SER A 403 23.81 -18.93 1.47
N ALA A 404 23.04 -19.39 2.46
CA ALA A 404 23.44 -19.32 3.86
C ALA A 404 24.64 -20.27 4.14
N GLY A 405 25.48 -19.90 5.11
CA GLY A 405 26.62 -20.71 5.57
C GLY A 405 28.00 -20.14 5.21
N GLY A 406 28.06 -19.19 4.28
CA GLY A 406 29.27 -18.41 4.00
C GLY A 406 29.54 -17.28 5.02
N PRO A 407 30.69 -16.59 4.91
CA PRO A 407 31.04 -15.47 5.80
C PRO A 407 30.15 -14.22 5.60
N ARG A 408 29.54 -14.08 4.42
CA ARG A 408 28.61 -12.99 4.11
C ARG A 408 27.16 -13.46 4.27
N LEU A 409 26.28 -12.52 4.58
CA LEU A 409 24.85 -12.80 4.71
C LEU A 409 24.18 -12.79 3.34
N THR A 410 23.14 -13.61 3.21
CA THR A 410 22.17 -13.51 2.12
C THR A 410 21.32 -12.24 2.26
N THR A 411 20.65 -11.83 1.18
CA THR A 411 19.66 -10.73 1.21
C THR A 411 18.55 -10.98 2.23
N GLY A 412 18.11 -12.24 2.35
CA GLY A 412 17.09 -12.65 3.33
C GLY A 412 17.55 -12.52 4.78
N GLU A 413 18.78 -12.91 5.10
CA GLU A 413 19.37 -12.74 6.44
C GLU A 413 19.55 -11.26 6.78
N MET A 414 20.05 -10.43 5.85
CA MET A 414 20.19 -8.98 6.05
C MET A 414 18.83 -8.31 6.28
N ARG A 415 17.79 -8.71 5.54
CA ARG A 415 16.42 -8.21 5.74
C ARG A 415 15.89 -8.53 7.13
N LYS A 416 16.14 -9.74 7.64
CA LYS A 416 15.72 -10.16 8.99
C LYS A 416 16.47 -9.41 10.08
N LEU A 417 17.80 -9.26 9.94
CA LEU A 417 18.62 -8.48 10.86
C LEU A 417 18.12 -7.03 10.95
N THR A 418 17.99 -6.37 9.80
CA THR A 418 17.57 -4.96 9.73
C THR A 418 16.15 -4.79 10.27
N GLY A 419 15.23 -5.71 9.97
CA GLY A 419 13.86 -5.75 10.50
C GLY A 419 13.75 -5.76 12.02
N LYS A 420 14.78 -6.24 12.72
CA LYS A 420 14.79 -6.42 14.18
C LYS A 420 15.67 -5.41 14.90
N ALA A 421 16.40 -4.57 14.15
CA ALA A 421 17.39 -3.65 14.70
C ALA A 421 16.78 -2.59 15.62
N ALA A 422 15.59 -2.07 15.29
CA ALA A 422 14.90 -1.10 16.14
C ALA A 422 14.48 -1.71 17.48
N GLU A 423 13.94 -2.93 17.49
CA GLU A 423 13.54 -3.62 18.71
C GLU A 423 14.73 -4.03 19.58
N LEU A 424 15.80 -4.55 18.96
CA LEU A 424 17.08 -4.79 19.63
C LEU A 424 17.61 -3.51 20.29
N SER A 425 17.60 -2.38 19.56
CA SER A 425 18.05 -1.10 20.09
C SER A 425 17.18 -0.60 21.24
N ALA A 426 15.86 -0.73 21.13
CA ALA A 426 14.90 -0.36 22.16
C ALA A 426 15.16 -1.12 23.48
N LEU A 427 15.47 -2.42 23.40
CA LEU A 427 15.81 -3.23 24.57
C LEU A 427 17.14 -2.81 25.19
N LEU A 428 18.18 -2.54 24.39
CA LEU A 428 19.48 -2.09 24.90
C LEU A 428 19.38 -0.78 25.69
N ILE A 429 18.56 0.16 25.23
CA ILE A 429 18.38 1.46 25.90
C ILE A 429 17.25 1.45 26.93
N ARG A 430 16.52 0.34 27.06
CA ARG A 430 15.31 0.20 27.90
C ARG A 430 14.23 1.25 27.55
N LEU A 431 13.91 1.39 26.26
CA LEU A 431 12.85 2.27 25.77
C LEU A 431 11.47 1.73 26.18
N PRO A 432 10.68 2.43 27.01
CA PRO A 432 9.42 1.91 27.57
C PRO A 432 8.41 1.43 26.53
N LEU A 433 7.67 0.35 26.82
CA LEU A 433 6.76 -0.27 25.84
C LEU A 433 5.63 0.66 25.36
N GLY A 434 5.19 1.59 26.21
CA GLY A 434 4.16 2.59 25.88
C GLY A 434 4.60 3.69 24.91
N THR A 435 5.85 3.71 24.44
CA THR A 435 6.35 4.67 23.45
C THR A 435 7.16 3.97 22.35
N SER A 436 7.43 4.70 21.26
CA SER A 436 8.36 4.32 20.19
C SER A 436 9.45 5.38 20.02
N PHE A 437 10.46 5.08 19.18
CA PHE A 437 11.48 6.07 18.81
C PHE A 437 10.87 7.25 18.04
N PHE A 438 10.02 6.99 17.05
CA PHE A 438 9.39 8.06 16.28
C PHE A 438 8.50 8.94 17.18
N LYS A 439 7.77 8.35 18.13
CA LYS A 439 6.88 9.11 19.03
C LYS A 439 7.62 10.19 19.84
N LYS A 440 8.92 10.03 20.07
CA LYS A 440 9.76 11.00 20.80
C LYS A 440 10.13 12.24 20.00
N ILE A 441 10.04 12.17 18.67
CA ILE A 441 10.39 13.25 17.75
C ILE A 441 9.23 13.63 16.82
N GLU A 442 8.05 13.02 17.01
CA GLU A 442 6.87 13.23 16.16
C GLU A 442 6.44 14.69 16.16
N ASP A 443 6.22 15.26 17.35
CA ASP A 443 5.65 16.60 17.47
C ASP A 443 6.57 17.68 16.84
N ASP A 444 7.88 17.55 17.06
CA ASP A 444 8.92 18.42 16.49
C ASP A 444 8.92 18.37 14.95
N LEU A 445 8.98 17.16 14.37
CA LEU A 445 8.94 16.99 12.92
C LEU A 445 7.60 17.43 12.30
N MET A 446 6.50 17.29 13.02
CA MET A 446 5.18 17.71 12.56
C MET A 446 5.04 19.23 12.48
N GLU A 447 5.82 20.00 13.24
CA GLU A 447 5.77 21.46 13.26
C GLU A 447 6.22 22.06 11.91
N ASP A 448 7.47 21.84 11.51
CA ASP A 448 8.06 22.47 10.32
C ASP A 448 8.83 21.49 9.41
N GLY A 449 8.85 20.20 9.77
CA GLY A 449 9.58 19.16 9.04
C GLY A 449 11.08 19.09 9.34
N LEU A 450 11.54 19.77 10.39
CA LEU A 450 12.93 19.78 10.84
C LEU A 450 13.04 19.14 12.24
N LEU A 451 14.26 18.75 12.60
CA LEU A 451 14.57 18.38 13.97
C LEU A 451 15.11 19.61 14.68
N GLY A 452 14.48 20.01 15.77
CA GLY A 452 14.98 21.02 16.70
C GLY A 452 16.21 20.56 17.48
N PRO A 453 16.91 21.48 18.17
CA PRO A 453 18.12 21.16 18.93
C PRO A 453 17.92 20.04 19.97
N ASP A 454 16.79 20.05 20.68
CA ASP A 454 16.48 19.07 21.73
C ASP A 454 16.30 17.66 21.17
N SER A 455 15.56 17.52 20.06
CA SER A 455 15.41 16.24 19.37
C SER A 455 16.74 15.73 18.83
N ARG A 456 17.58 16.61 18.26
CA ARG A 456 18.92 16.21 17.78
C ARG A 456 19.79 15.73 18.93
N ALA A 457 19.80 16.44 20.06
CA ALA A 457 20.53 16.04 21.26
C ALA A 457 20.04 14.68 21.78
N TRP A 458 18.72 14.48 21.86
CA TRP A 458 18.13 13.22 22.29
C TRP A 458 18.48 12.05 21.35
N ILE A 459 18.45 12.27 20.03
CA ILE A 459 18.87 11.26 19.05
C ILE A 459 20.36 10.93 19.24
N ALA A 460 21.23 11.93 19.35
CA ALA A 460 22.66 11.74 19.57
C ALA A 460 22.95 10.94 20.85
N GLU A 461 22.33 11.32 21.99
CA GLU A 461 22.44 10.59 23.25
C GLU A 461 21.97 9.14 23.13
N THR A 462 20.85 8.94 22.43
CA THR A 462 20.29 7.61 22.15
C THR A 462 21.28 6.76 21.34
N LEU A 463 21.86 7.32 20.28
CA LEU A 463 22.80 6.62 19.41
C LEU A 463 24.13 6.31 20.11
N LEU A 464 24.62 7.19 21.00
CA LEU A 464 25.82 6.94 21.82
C LEU A 464 25.67 5.71 22.71
N ARG A 465 24.46 5.44 23.21
CA ARG A 465 24.15 4.25 24.02
C ARG A 465 24.06 2.95 23.21
N ILE A 466 23.97 3.05 21.88
CA ILE A 466 24.00 1.90 20.98
C ILE A 466 25.45 1.63 20.56
N PRO A 467 25.94 0.39 20.61
CA PRO A 467 27.27 0.06 20.10
C PRO A 467 27.42 0.39 18.61
N LEU A 468 28.56 0.96 18.23
CA LEU A 468 28.89 1.23 16.83
C LEU A 468 28.95 -0.08 16.02
N LEU A 469 29.57 -1.11 16.61
CA LEU A 469 29.66 -2.48 16.10
C LEU A 469 29.65 -3.44 17.30
N ILE A 470 28.84 -4.50 17.27
CA ILE A 470 28.74 -5.49 18.37
C ILE A 470 28.66 -6.91 17.84
N GLY A 471 29.34 -7.85 18.51
CA GLY A 471 29.27 -9.27 18.16
C GLY A 471 27.91 -9.90 18.50
N ALA A 472 27.50 -10.93 17.78
CA ALA A 472 26.16 -11.53 17.96
C ALA A 472 25.97 -12.14 19.37
N GLU A 473 26.97 -12.83 19.91
CA GLU A 473 26.93 -13.40 21.26
C GLU A 473 26.89 -12.33 22.34
N GLU A 474 27.69 -11.25 22.18
CA GLU A 474 27.67 -10.13 23.12
C GLU A 474 26.33 -9.41 23.10
N LEU A 475 25.76 -9.17 21.91
CA LEU A 475 24.44 -8.59 21.74
C LEU A 475 23.38 -9.45 22.43
N LYS A 476 23.43 -10.77 22.24
CA LYS A 476 22.52 -11.71 22.89
C LYS A 476 22.63 -11.67 24.42
N ALA A 477 23.84 -11.60 24.96
CA ALA A 477 24.06 -11.49 26.40
C ALA A 477 23.49 -10.17 26.97
N ARG A 478 23.74 -9.04 26.31
CA ARG A 478 23.21 -7.72 26.72
C ARG A 478 21.68 -7.70 26.67
N ILE A 479 21.07 -8.20 25.60
CA ILE A 479 19.60 -8.26 25.48
C ILE A 479 18.99 -9.18 26.54
N SER A 480 19.60 -10.35 26.78
CA SER A 480 19.12 -11.28 27.81
C SER A 480 19.16 -10.66 29.21
N SER A 481 20.13 -9.77 29.50
CA SER A 481 20.18 -9.03 30.77
C SER A 481 19.03 -8.03 30.96
N ALA A 482 18.35 -7.64 29.88
CA ALA A 482 17.18 -6.75 29.92
C ALA A 482 15.85 -7.52 30.11
N ARG A 483 15.88 -8.85 30.18
CA ARG A 483 14.68 -9.70 30.23
C ARG A 483 13.73 -9.36 31.37
N GLU A 484 14.25 -9.20 32.60
CA GLU A 484 13.42 -8.88 33.77
C GLU A 484 12.69 -7.55 33.59
N TRP A 485 13.41 -6.52 33.15
CA TRP A 485 12.81 -5.22 32.82
C TRP A 485 11.75 -5.36 31.72
N TYR A 486 12.02 -6.16 30.69
CA TYR A 486 11.08 -6.33 29.58
C TYR A 486 9.80 -7.07 30.00
N ARG A 487 9.92 -8.09 30.85
CA ARG A 487 8.77 -8.75 31.48
C ARG A 487 7.91 -7.74 32.23
N ASP A 488 8.54 -6.92 33.09
CA ASP A 488 7.80 -5.95 33.91
C ASP A 488 7.08 -4.92 33.03
N GLN A 489 7.70 -4.47 31.93
CA GLN A 489 7.03 -3.63 30.94
C GLN A 489 5.83 -4.32 30.26
N ILE A 490 5.92 -5.61 29.93
CA ILE A 490 4.81 -6.37 29.35
C ILE A 490 3.66 -6.49 30.34
N MET A 491 3.95 -6.75 31.62
CA MET A 491 2.93 -6.78 32.69
C MET A 491 2.20 -5.44 32.78
N ASP A 492 2.95 -4.34 32.75
CA ASP A 492 2.39 -2.99 32.87
C ASP A 492 1.49 -2.61 31.68
N VAL A 493 1.93 -2.91 30.45
CA VAL A 493 1.22 -2.50 29.22
C VAL A 493 0.09 -3.45 28.87
N GLU A 494 0.32 -4.76 28.94
CA GLU A 494 -0.64 -5.77 28.48
C GLU A 494 -1.52 -6.33 29.61
N LYS A 495 -1.26 -5.93 30.86
CA LYS A 495 -2.01 -6.38 32.04
C LYS A 495 -2.00 -7.90 32.21
N LEU A 496 -0.90 -8.54 31.82
CA LEU A 496 -0.68 -9.98 31.98
C LEU A 496 -0.14 -10.32 33.37
N ASP A 497 -0.37 -11.54 33.83
CA ASP A 497 0.31 -12.08 35.01
C ASP A 497 1.80 -12.31 34.75
N ALA A 498 2.58 -12.46 35.83
CA ALA A 498 4.03 -12.59 35.74
C ALA A 498 4.49 -13.81 34.91
N ALA A 499 3.77 -14.92 34.97
CA ALA A 499 4.16 -16.14 34.27
C ALA A 499 3.88 -16.05 32.76
N ALA A 500 2.76 -15.45 32.37
CA ALA A 500 2.41 -15.16 30.99
C ALA A 500 3.35 -14.10 30.38
N ALA A 501 3.65 -13.04 31.13
CA ALA A 501 4.61 -12.02 30.72
C ALA A 501 6.03 -12.58 30.55
N GLU A 502 6.50 -13.45 31.45
CA GLU A 502 7.83 -14.09 31.34
C GLU A 502 7.91 -14.94 30.05
N ARG A 503 6.92 -15.82 29.82
CA ARG A 503 6.88 -16.65 28.59
C ARG A 503 6.89 -15.79 27.33
N LYS A 504 6.15 -14.68 27.34
CA LYS A 504 6.10 -13.74 26.21
C LYS A 504 7.42 -13.00 26.02
N ALA A 505 8.06 -12.54 27.09
CA ALA A 505 9.37 -11.89 27.05
C ALA A 505 10.44 -12.82 26.50
N GLU A 506 10.49 -14.08 26.97
CA GLU A 506 11.42 -15.10 26.47
C GLU A 506 11.21 -15.40 25.00
N SER A 507 9.96 -15.63 24.58
CA SER A 507 9.63 -15.90 23.18
C SER A 507 9.99 -14.71 22.27
N ALA A 508 9.67 -13.49 22.69
CA ALA A 508 10.00 -12.29 21.94
C ALA A 508 11.51 -12.10 21.79
N ILE A 509 12.27 -12.18 22.89
CA ILE A 509 13.74 -12.05 22.86
C ILE A 509 14.38 -13.14 22.00
N ALA A 510 13.96 -14.40 22.13
CA ALA A 510 14.48 -15.49 21.30
C ALA A 510 14.23 -15.21 19.81
N SER A 511 13.01 -14.78 19.48
CA SER A 511 12.62 -14.49 18.10
C SER A 511 13.48 -13.39 17.46
N LEU A 512 14.10 -12.48 18.24
CA LEU A 512 14.98 -11.43 17.72
C LEU A 512 16.27 -11.96 17.10
N PHE A 513 16.74 -13.14 17.49
CA PHE A 513 17.97 -13.72 16.96
C PHE A 513 17.74 -14.72 15.82
N ASP A 514 16.48 -15.02 15.50
CA ASP A 514 16.16 -16.04 14.49
C ASP A 514 16.41 -15.58 13.05
N GLY A 515 17.05 -16.47 12.28
CA GLY A 515 17.14 -16.35 10.83
C GLY A 515 18.14 -15.33 10.29
N TRP A 516 19.05 -14.83 11.12
CA TRP A 516 20.23 -14.09 10.69
C TRP A 516 21.46 -14.53 11.51
N ARG A 517 22.66 -14.21 11.00
CA ARG A 517 23.94 -14.53 11.65
C ARG A 517 24.80 -13.28 11.75
N GLU A 518 25.88 -13.34 12.51
CA GLU A 518 26.84 -12.24 12.59
C GLU A 518 27.34 -11.84 11.18
N PRO A 519 27.13 -10.58 10.73
CA PRO A 519 27.54 -10.17 9.40
C PRO A 519 29.03 -9.81 9.36
N ALA A 520 29.66 -10.09 8.21
CA ALA A 520 30.96 -9.52 7.83
C ALA A 520 30.72 -8.44 6.77
N LEU A 521 31.01 -7.19 7.09
CA LEU A 521 30.70 -6.03 6.26
C LEU A 521 31.98 -5.31 5.84
N ARG A 522 32.02 -4.84 4.59
CA ARG A 522 33.10 -4.01 4.07
C ARG A 522 32.70 -2.54 4.09
N ARG A 523 33.64 -1.68 4.43
CA ARG A 523 33.52 -0.22 4.27
C ARG A 523 34.87 0.41 3.94
N ALA A 524 34.85 1.55 3.27
CA ALA A 524 36.00 2.44 3.23
C ALA A 524 36.08 3.24 4.54
N THR A 525 37.28 3.40 5.08
CA THR A 525 37.52 4.28 6.24
C THR A 525 37.75 5.73 5.80
N GLY A 526 37.78 6.69 6.73
CA GLY A 526 38.07 8.09 6.42
C GLY A 526 39.43 8.34 5.76
N THR A 527 40.38 7.41 5.87
CA THR A 527 41.68 7.46 5.17
C THR A 527 41.65 6.82 3.77
N GLY A 528 40.50 6.25 3.38
CA GLY A 528 40.31 5.54 2.11
C GLY A 528 40.68 4.06 2.15
N ALA A 529 41.19 3.53 3.26
CA ALA A 529 41.48 2.10 3.39
C ALA A 529 40.19 1.27 3.45
N ILE A 530 40.13 0.16 2.71
CA ILE A 530 39.00 -0.77 2.75
C ILE A 530 39.23 -1.77 3.89
N VAL A 531 38.28 -1.85 4.82
CA VAL A 531 38.28 -2.81 5.93
C VAL A 531 37.11 -3.77 5.81
N GLU A 532 37.27 -4.99 6.32
CA GLU A 532 36.18 -5.95 6.52
C GLU A 532 36.06 -6.23 8.02
N GLU A 533 34.90 -5.94 8.60
CA GLU A 533 34.64 -6.01 10.04
C GLU A 533 33.50 -6.99 10.32
N LYS A 534 33.62 -7.79 11.38
CA LYS A 534 32.57 -8.69 11.85
C LYS A 534 31.79 -8.06 12.98
N GLY A 535 30.47 -8.14 12.92
CA GLY A 535 29.57 -7.64 13.96
C GLY A 535 28.39 -6.86 13.39
N VAL A 536 27.38 -6.64 14.21
CA VAL A 536 26.15 -5.93 13.86
C VAL A 536 26.37 -4.42 14.00
N PRO A 537 26.21 -3.62 12.92
CA PRO A 537 26.35 -2.17 12.96
C PRO A 537 25.06 -1.50 13.45
N LEU A 538 24.62 -1.83 14.67
CA LEU A 538 23.28 -1.49 15.17
C LEU A 538 23.05 0.03 15.21
N ARG A 539 24.08 0.80 15.57
CA ARG A 539 24.03 2.28 15.58
C ARG A 539 23.78 2.85 14.18
N ALA A 540 24.42 2.30 13.14
CA ALA A 540 24.23 2.76 11.76
C ALA A 540 22.81 2.48 11.24
N ILE A 541 22.22 1.35 11.62
CA ILE A 541 20.84 1.00 11.24
C ILE A 541 19.84 1.91 11.96
N LEU A 542 20.00 2.16 13.26
CA LEU A 542 19.10 3.05 13.99
C LEU A 542 19.24 4.51 13.54
N ALA A 543 20.48 4.98 13.32
CA ALA A 543 20.75 6.32 12.81
C ALA A 543 20.11 6.55 11.43
N TYR A 544 20.09 5.51 10.58
CA TYR A 544 19.41 5.56 9.29
C TYR A 544 17.92 5.86 9.48
N LEU A 545 17.24 5.21 10.42
CA LEU A 545 15.81 5.40 10.62
C LEU A 545 15.50 6.86 11.02
N PHE A 546 16.30 7.45 11.90
CA PHE A 546 16.18 8.86 12.26
C PHE A 546 16.47 9.80 11.08
N GLY A 547 17.59 9.58 10.39
CA GLY A 547 17.97 10.41 9.24
C GLY A 547 16.98 10.32 8.09
N GLU A 548 16.47 9.12 7.78
CA GLU A 548 15.48 8.88 6.73
C GLU A 548 14.15 9.56 7.06
N VAL A 549 13.71 9.53 8.32
CA VAL A 549 12.52 10.27 8.74
C VAL A 549 12.74 11.77 8.58
N ALA A 550 13.85 12.32 9.08
CA ALA A 550 14.15 13.75 8.97
C ALA A 550 14.16 14.21 7.50
N LYS A 551 14.85 13.48 6.61
CA LYS A 551 14.93 13.80 5.17
C LYS A 551 13.56 13.76 4.49
N ASN A 552 12.70 12.82 4.86
CA ASN A 552 11.37 12.69 4.28
C ASN A 552 10.38 13.75 4.82
N PHE A 553 10.50 14.16 6.08
CA PHE A 553 9.73 15.30 6.60
C PHE A 553 10.15 16.62 5.95
N ARG A 554 11.46 16.84 5.75
CA ARG A 554 11.98 17.95 4.96
C ARG A 554 11.40 17.96 3.55
N LEU A 555 11.40 16.80 2.87
CA LEU A 555 10.84 16.60 1.53
C LEU A 555 9.36 17.02 1.45
N ILE A 556 8.55 16.61 2.43
CA ILE A 556 7.11 16.93 2.47
C ILE A 556 6.88 18.44 2.54
N ARG A 557 7.66 19.13 3.38
CA ARG A 557 7.51 20.56 3.65
C ARG A 557 8.22 21.45 2.63
N ASN A 558 9.23 20.93 1.92
CA ASN A 558 10.13 21.68 1.04
C ASN A 558 10.28 20.98 -0.31
N GLN A 559 9.19 20.93 -1.07
CA GLN A 559 9.10 20.13 -2.29
C GLN A 559 9.99 20.64 -3.44
N GLU A 560 10.52 21.87 -3.36
CA GLU A 560 11.53 22.36 -4.30
C GLU A 560 12.86 21.58 -4.19
N GLU A 561 13.16 21.02 -3.00
CA GLU A 561 14.35 20.24 -2.72
C GLU A 561 14.16 18.73 -3.01
N TRP A 562 13.14 18.36 -3.80
CA TRP A 562 12.72 16.96 -3.99
C TRP A 562 13.88 16.03 -4.38
N ILE A 563 14.61 16.37 -5.44
CA ILE A 563 15.73 15.56 -5.95
C ILE A 563 16.88 15.50 -4.94
N ALA A 564 17.15 16.60 -4.23
CA ALA A 564 18.19 16.66 -3.22
C ALA A 564 17.85 15.79 -1.99
N CYS A 565 16.61 15.85 -1.49
CA CYS A 565 16.15 15.05 -0.37
C CYS A 565 16.13 13.54 -0.71
N VAL A 566 15.64 13.17 -1.90
CA VAL A 566 15.64 11.77 -2.35
C VAL A 566 17.07 11.26 -2.54
N THR A 567 17.97 12.08 -3.10
CA THR A 567 19.40 11.76 -3.19
C THR A 567 20.03 11.54 -1.80
N ALA A 568 19.73 12.39 -0.83
CA ALA A 568 20.24 12.26 0.53
C ALA A 568 19.70 11.02 1.24
N SER A 569 18.44 10.65 0.96
CA SER A 569 17.79 9.42 1.43
C SER A 569 18.50 8.18 0.89
N GLN A 570 18.77 8.12 -0.41
CA GLN A 570 19.45 6.99 -1.05
C GLN A 570 20.83 6.67 -0.47
N ARG A 571 21.56 7.65 0.10
CA ARG A 571 22.83 7.39 0.79
C ARG A 571 22.70 6.31 1.88
N GLY A 572 21.57 6.30 2.57
CA GLY A 572 21.28 5.33 3.60
C GLY A 572 21.02 3.90 3.07
N ASP A 573 20.86 3.74 1.76
CA ASP A 573 20.66 2.45 1.10
C ASP A 573 21.82 2.11 0.15
N ARG A 574 22.96 2.81 0.22
CA ARG A 574 24.12 2.54 -0.64
C ARG A 574 24.91 1.32 -0.22
N CYS A 575 25.35 0.51 -1.18
CA CYS A 575 26.39 -0.49 -1.00
C CYS A 575 27.77 0.09 -1.30
N VAL A 576 27.84 0.97 -2.31
CA VAL A 576 29.10 1.57 -2.78
C VAL A 576 28.97 3.08 -2.97
N ASP A 577 30.08 3.78 -2.73
CA ASP A 577 30.28 5.16 -3.17
C ASP A 577 31.07 5.19 -4.47
N MET A 578 30.62 6.04 -5.38
CA MET A 578 31.25 6.26 -6.68
C MET A 578 31.02 7.70 -7.12
N ASP A 579 32.05 8.31 -7.72
CA ASP A 579 31.93 9.63 -8.34
C ASP A 579 31.31 9.51 -9.73
N PHE A 580 30.09 10.02 -9.89
CA PHE A 580 29.40 9.99 -11.16
C PHE A 580 30.05 10.89 -12.22
N GLN A 581 30.84 11.90 -11.84
CA GLN A 581 31.50 12.79 -12.79
C GLN A 581 32.62 12.07 -13.56
N GLY A 582 33.21 11.04 -12.95
CA GLY A 582 34.22 10.18 -13.56
C GLY A 582 33.67 9.20 -14.60
N LEU A 583 32.35 9.02 -14.70
CA LEU A 583 31.73 8.13 -15.67
C LEU A 583 31.80 8.70 -17.11
N PRO A 584 31.71 7.84 -18.16
CA PRO A 584 31.65 8.27 -19.54
C PRO A 584 30.48 9.23 -19.81
N CYS A 585 30.54 10.01 -20.89
CA CYS A 585 29.43 10.88 -21.26
C CYS A 585 28.20 10.04 -21.70
N ARG A 586 27.01 10.65 -21.76
CA ARG A 586 25.76 9.96 -22.17
C ARG A 586 25.91 9.22 -23.50
N ALA A 587 26.48 9.86 -24.52
CA ALA A 587 26.67 9.25 -25.84
C ALA A 587 27.58 7.99 -25.80
N ASP A 588 28.59 8.00 -24.93
CA ASP A 588 29.45 6.83 -24.70
C ASP A 588 28.72 5.74 -23.90
N MET A 589 27.92 6.14 -22.91
CA MET A 589 27.09 5.21 -22.12
C MET A 589 25.92 4.61 -22.91
N GLU A 590 25.59 5.11 -24.10
CA GLU A 590 24.56 4.53 -24.98
C GLU A 590 25.13 3.56 -26.02
N ARG A 591 26.47 3.43 -26.11
CA ARG A 591 27.16 2.50 -27.02
C ARG A 591 28.09 1.54 -26.29
N GLU A 592 28.26 0.33 -26.81
CA GLU A 592 29.24 -0.59 -26.25
C GLU A 592 30.67 -0.05 -26.45
N LEU A 593 31.45 -0.03 -25.37
CA LEU A 593 32.84 0.41 -25.34
C LEU A 593 33.77 -0.82 -25.45
N ASP A 594 34.92 -0.66 -26.10
CA ASP A 594 35.77 -1.80 -26.47
C ASP A 594 36.27 -2.64 -25.28
N TRP A 595 36.51 -2.01 -24.13
CA TRP A 595 36.96 -2.69 -22.92
C TRP A 595 35.86 -3.53 -22.27
N GLU A 596 34.58 -3.30 -22.59
CA GLU A 596 33.45 -4.03 -22.02
C GLU A 596 33.21 -5.38 -22.70
N ARG A 597 33.65 -5.54 -23.95
CA ARG A 597 33.35 -6.72 -24.79
C ARG A 597 33.82 -8.04 -24.18
N LYS A 598 34.71 -7.98 -23.19
CA LYS A 598 35.27 -9.14 -22.48
C LYS A 598 34.39 -9.64 -21.33
N ALA A 599 33.35 -8.91 -20.95
CA ALA A 599 32.47 -9.24 -19.85
C ALA A 599 31.01 -8.98 -20.22
N VAL A 600 30.08 -9.69 -19.60
CA VAL A 600 28.62 -9.49 -19.74
C VAL A 600 27.99 -9.48 -18.36
N GLY A 601 26.71 -9.10 -18.25
CA GLY A 601 25.96 -9.31 -17.01
C GLY A 601 26.61 -8.71 -15.75
N PRO A 602 26.58 -9.45 -14.63
CA PRO A 602 27.23 -9.06 -13.38
C PRO A 602 28.74 -8.81 -13.51
N GLU A 603 29.47 -9.58 -14.32
CA GLU A 603 30.91 -9.40 -14.52
C GLU A 603 31.21 -8.04 -15.18
N ARG A 604 30.37 -7.62 -16.13
CA ARG A 604 30.50 -6.29 -16.75
C ARG A 604 30.22 -5.18 -15.73
N MET A 605 29.23 -5.35 -14.86
CA MET A 605 28.96 -4.40 -13.77
C MET A 605 30.17 -4.28 -12.84
N ASN A 606 30.78 -5.40 -12.42
CA ASN A 606 31.96 -5.39 -11.57
C ASN A 606 33.13 -4.63 -12.22
N LEU A 607 33.35 -4.85 -13.52
CA LEU A 607 34.38 -4.14 -14.29
C LEU A 607 34.14 -2.62 -14.33
N TRP A 608 32.89 -2.17 -14.42
CA TRP A 608 32.54 -0.75 -14.33
C TRP A 608 32.87 -0.18 -12.95
N LEU A 609 32.42 -0.86 -11.89
CA LEU A 609 32.66 -0.43 -10.51
C LEU A 609 34.17 -0.31 -10.22
N GLU A 610 34.97 -1.29 -10.63
CA GLU A 610 36.42 -1.26 -10.47
C GLU A 610 37.08 -0.15 -11.29
N ARG A 611 36.72 -0.02 -12.56
CA ARG A 611 37.31 0.98 -13.48
C ARG A 611 37.04 2.41 -13.03
N PHE A 612 35.86 2.68 -12.49
CA PHE A 612 35.45 4.02 -12.06
C PHE A 612 35.62 4.24 -10.55
N GLY A 613 36.44 3.41 -9.89
CA GLY A 613 36.91 3.65 -8.54
C GLY A 613 35.83 3.56 -7.47
N ALA A 614 34.80 2.74 -7.67
CA ALA A 614 33.79 2.47 -6.68
C ALA A 614 34.42 1.87 -5.40
N ARG A 615 33.91 2.29 -4.23
CA ARG A 615 34.39 1.84 -2.93
C ARG A 615 33.24 1.40 -2.05
N PRO A 616 33.40 0.41 -1.16
CA PRO A 616 32.38 0.08 -0.17
C PRO A 616 31.99 1.32 0.66
N PHE A 617 30.69 1.55 0.82
CA PHE A 617 30.13 2.72 1.50
C PHE A 617 30.56 2.79 2.98
N ASP A 618 30.92 3.98 3.48
CA ASP A 618 31.27 4.18 4.90
C ASP A 618 30.01 4.45 5.74
N PHE A 619 29.33 3.36 6.12
CA PHE A 619 28.13 3.43 6.94
C PHE A 619 28.36 3.96 8.38
N ASN A 620 29.61 4.11 8.82
CA ASN A 620 29.95 4.66 10.14
C ASN A 620 30.35 6.14 10.11
N SER A 621 30.41 6.76 8.93
CA SER A 621 30.87 8.15 8.80
C SER A 621 30.00 9.12 9.61
N GLY A 622 30.61 9.81 10.58
CA GLY A 622 29.91 10.75 11.47
C GLY A 622 29.05 10.10 12.56
N LEU A 623 29.24 8.80 12.85
CA LEU A 623 28.54 8.07 13.91
C LEU A 623 29.48 7.62 15.05
N ASP A 624 30.75 8.02 15.02
CA ASP A 624 31.65 7.85 16.15
C ASP A 624 31.23 8.73 17.34
N ASP A 625 31.77 8.41 18.51
CA ASP A 625 31.35 9.05 19.75
C ASP A 625 31.67 10.56 19.76
N ALA A 626 32.77 10.98 19.12
CA ALA A 626 33.14 12.39 19.05
C ALA A 626 32.20 13.19 18.14
N ALA A 627 31.81 12.62 17.01
CA ALA A 627 30.84 13.23 16.10
C ALA A 627 29.46 13.38 16.75
N LEU A 628 28.98 12.36 17.47
CA LEU A 628 27.68 12.39 18.14
C LEU A 628 27.67 13.30 19.38
N ALA A 629 28.81 13.47 20.06
CA ALA A 629 28.95 14.34 21.23
C ALA A 629 29.27 15.80 20.87
N ALA A 630 29.29 16.18 19.60
CA ALA A 630 29.57 17.53 19.16
C ALA A 630 28.50 18.54 19.61
N ASP A 631 28.91 19.81 19.78
CA ASP A 631 28.03 20.95 20.05
C ASP A 631 28.18 22.00 18.92
N PRO A 632 27.12 22.29 18.14
CA PRO A 632 25.78 21.73 18.24
C PRO A 632 25.71 20.24 17.83
N PRO A 633 24.69 19.49 18.31
CA PRO A 633 24.46 18.11 17.90
C PRO A 633 24.35 17.94 16.38
N PRO A 634 24.70 16.77 15.82
CA PRO A 634 24.69 16.55 14.38
C PRO A 634 23.35 16.85 13.70
N ASP A 635 23.44 17.38 12.49
CA ASP A 635 22.28 17.49 11.60
C ASP A 635 22.02 16.16 10.89
N PHE A 636 20.94 15.49 11.27
CA PHE A 636 20.55 14.20 10.70
C PHE A 636 20.05 14.28 9.24
N LEU A 637 19.78 15.48 8.71
CA LEU A 637 19.50 15.68 7.28
C LEU A 637 20.74 15.48 6.41
N SER A 638 21.91 15.88 6.93
CA SER A 638 23.19 15.85 6.23
C SER A 638 24.10 14.70 6.66
N LEU A 639 23.59 13.78 7.48
CA LEU A 639 24.32 12.61 7.97
C LEU A 639 24.98 11.84 6.82
N LYS A 640 26.31 11.70 6.92
CA LYS A 640 27.14 11.11 5.85
C LYS A 640 27.08 9.60 5.85
N GLY A 641 27.18 8.96 7.02
CA GLY A 641 27.01 7.53 7.22
C GLY A 641 25.56 7.15 7.44
N SER A 642 25.34 6.09 8.22
CA SER A 642 24.08 5.34 8.37
C SER A 642 23.75 4.47 7.18
N ASN A 643 23.18 3.29 7.45
CA ASN A 643 22.78 2.39 6.38
C ASN A 643 21.70 1.42 6.83
N PHE A 644 20.76 1.13 5.94
CA PHE A 644 19.71 0.14 6.16
C PHE A 644 20.03 -1.22 5.56
N PHE A 645 21.11 -1.31 4.80
CA PHE A 645 21.71 -2.52 4.23
C PHE A 645 20.76 -3.36 3.38
N ARG A 646 19.82 -2.69 2.71
CA ARG A 646 18.96 -3.28 1.67
C ARG A 646 19.33 -2.83 0.25
N GLY A 647 20.40 -2.06 0.14
CA GLY A 647 20.98 -1.59 -1.11
C GLY A 647 21.41 -2.66 -2.09
N LEU A 648 21.72 -2.22 -3.31
CA LEU A 648 22.34 -3.05 -4.33
C LEU A 648 23.34 -2.22 -5.14
N ALA A 649 24.57 -2.71 -5.30
CA ALA A 649 25.61 -2.02 -6.06
C ALA A 649 25.17 -1.71 -7.51
N LEU A 650 24.34 -2.57 -8.11
CA LEU A 650 23.70 -2.31 -9.40
C LEU A 650 22.83 -1.03 -9.42
N ILE A 651 22.10 -0.76 -8.33
CA ILE A 651 21.26 0.44 -8.20
C ILE A 651 22.14 1.68 -7.96
N ASP A 652 23.21 1.55 -7.17
CA ASP A 652 24.18 2.63 -6.97
C ASP A 652 24.84 3.04 -8.30
N LEU A 653 25.20 2.06 -9.14
CA LEU A 653 25.68 2.28 -10.50
C LEU A 653 24.62 2.96 -11.38
N ALA A 654 23.37 2.48 -11.33
CA ALA A 654 22.26 3.08 -12.07
C ALA A 654 22.04 4.56 -11.70
N GLU A 655 22.06 4.88 -10.40
CA GLU A 655 21.95 6.26 -9.91
C GLU A 655 23.08 7.13 -10.48
N ALA A 656 24.32 6.67 -10.42
CA ALA A 656 25.46 7.43 -10.91
C ALA A 656 25.41 7.64 -12.43
N MET A 657 25.03 6.62 -13.20
CA MET A 657 24.84 6.74 -14.66
C MET A 657 23.75 7.75 -15.00
N LEU A 658 22.62 7.72 -14.28
CA LEU A 658 21.53 8.68 -14.46
C LEU A 658 21.97 10.11 -14.14
N LYS A 659 22.66 10.33 -13.02
CA LYS A 659 23.19 11.65 -12.64
C LYS A 659 24.22 12.16 -13.62
N ARG A 660 25.05 11.29 -14.19
CA ARG A 660 26.00 11.65 -15.25
C ARG A 660 25.28 12.06 -16.54
N ALA A 661 24.20 11.38 -16.90
CA ALA A 661 23.49 11.62 -18.15
C ALA A 661 22.57 12.86 -18.11
N PHE A 662 21.90 13.10 -16.99
CA PHE A 662 20.84 14.13 -16.88
C PHE A 662 21.17 15.24 -15.87
N GLY A 663 22.22 15.08 -15.07
CA GLY A 663 22.62 16.02 -14.02
C GLY A 663 22.11 15.63 -12.62
N PRO A 664 22.80 16.06 -11.56
CA PRO A 664 22.51 15.66 -10.18
C PRO A 664 21.18 16.20 -9.64
N ASP A 665 20.67 17.30 -10.22
CA ASP A 665 19.47 17.98 -9.76
C ASP A 665 18.23 17.67 -10.61
N ALA A 666 18.36 16.80 -11.62
CA ALA A 666 17.27 16.38 -12.50
C ALA A 666 16.70 15.01 -12.10
N VAL A 667 17.55 14.13 -11.56
CA VAL A 667 17.21 12.73 -11.29
C VAL A 667 17.79 12.25 -9.96
N ALA A 668 17.03 11.43 -9.24
CA ALA A 668 17.50 10.68 -8.07
C ALA A 668 16.96 9.25 -8.11
N ALA A 669 17.77 8.30 -7.65
CA ALA A 669 17.31 6.92 -7.45
C ALA A 669 17.03 6.67 -5.97
N ARG A 670 16.10 5.76 -5.66
CA ARG A 670 15.82 5.32 -4.28
C ARG A 670 15.51 3.83 -4.27
N VAL A 671 16.08 3.07 -3.35
CA VAL A 671 15.71 1.66 -3.14
C VAL A 671 14.31 1.56 -2.54
N ASN A 672 13.46 0.64 -3.02
CA ASN A 672 12.14 0.42 -2.42
C ASN A 672 12.24 -0.56 -1.23
N ALA A 673 12.41 -0.03 -0.03
CA ALA A 673 12.64 -0.80 1.18
C ALA A 673 11.41 -1.48 1.81
N ALA A 674 10.21 -1.33 1.20
CA ALA A 674 9.08 -2.25 1.43
C ALA A 674 9.36 -3.69 0.95
N GLY A 675 10.54 -3.93 0.39
CA GLY A 675 11.04 -5.27 0.20
C GLY A 675 10.43 -5.98 -1.00
N GLN A 676 10.11 -5.24 -2.06
CA GLN A 676 9.76 -5.77 -3.36
C GLN A 676 10.91 -5.46 -4.31
N GLY A 677 11.96 -6.25 -4.16
CA GLY A 677 13.18 -6.09 -4.93
C GLY A 677 13.08 -6.77 -6.27
N ASP A 678 12.16 -6.31 -7.09
CA ASP A 678 12.26 -6.46 -8.54
C ASP A 678 12.41 -5.10 -9.22
N PHE A 679 12.36 -3.98 -8.48
CA PHE A 679 12.49 -2.63 -9.04
C PHE A 679 13.07 -1.64 -8.02
N PHE A 680 13.50 -0.48 -8.51
CA PHE A 680 13.91 0.68 -7.71
C PHE A 680 13.11 1.91 -8.16
N GLN A 681 13.17 3.00 -7.42
CA GLN A 681 12.50 4.25 -7.78
C GLN A 681 13.46 5.18 -8.49
N VAL A 682 13.01 5.84 -9.54
CA VAL A 682 13.69 6.96 -10.20
C VAL A 682 12.77 8.17 -10.13
N HIS A 683 13.17 9.16 -9.33
CA HIS A 683 12.48 10.44 -9.19
C HIS A 683 13.06 11.41 -10.22
N LEU A 684 12.18 12.10 -10.95
CA LEU A 684 12.52 12.96 -12.07
C LEU A 684 11.91 14.34 -11.87
N ASP A 685 12.68 15.40 -12.11
CA ASP A 685 12.16 16.75 -12.31
C ASP A 685 11.86 16.96 -13.80
N THR A 686 10.57 16.98 -14.18
CA THR A 686 10.15 17.06 -15.59
C THR A 686 10.48 18.40 -16.26
N GLU A 687 10.83 19.43 -15.47
CA GLU A 687 11.34 20.70 -15.99
C GLU A 687 12.81 20.59 -16.44
N LYS A 688 13.53 19.55 -16.01
CA LYS A 688 14.96 19.35 -16.28
C LYS A 688 15.27 18.12 -17.13
N ALA A 689 14.45 17.08 -17.05
CA ALA A 689 14.62 15.85 -17.82
C ALA A 689 13.28 15.29 -18.31
N ASP A 690 13.23 14.90 -19.58
CA ASP A 690 12.06 14.23 -20.16
C ASP A 690 11.99 12.76 -19.69
N PRO A 691 10.89 12.31 -19.05
CA PRO A 691 10.68 10.91 -18.68
C PRO A 691 10.88 9.92 -19.83
N ALA A 692 10.54 10.28 -21.07
CA ALA A 692 10.74 9.42 -22.24
C ALA A 692 12.23 9.21 -22.54
N GLU A 693 13.03 10.27 -22.47
CA GLU A 693 14.49 10.18 -22.63
C GLU A 693 15.14 9.37 -21.51
N VAL A 694 14.70 9.53 -20.26
CA VAL A 694 15.24 8.73 -19.15
C VAL A 694 14.91 7.25 -19.34
N LYS A 695 13.69 6.91 -19.74
CA LYS A 695 13.31 5.53 -20.08
C LYS A 695 14.16 4.98 -21.23
N ALA A 696 14.40 5.75 -22.28
CA ALA A 696 15.25 5.35 -23.41
C ALA A 696 16.72 5.12 -22.99
N PHE A 697 17.25 5.99 -22.13
CA PHE A 697 18.58 5.85 -21.55
C PHE A 697 18.67 4.57 -20.71
N ILE A 698 17.72 4.31 -19.81
CA ILE A 698 17.71 3.06 -19.01
C ILE A 698 17.69 1.83 -19.92
N LYS A 699 16.84 1.79 -20.94
CA LYS A 699 16.79 0.66 -21.89
C LYS A 699 18.13 0.38 -22.57
N THR A 700 18.84 1.44 -22.97
CA THR A 700 20.04 1.34 -23.81
C THR A 700 21.30 1.23 -22.97
N ALA A 701 21.51 2.21 -22.07
CA ALA A 701 22.71 2.33 -21.27
C ALA A 701 22.76 1.36 -20.10
N PHE A 702 21.61 0.91 -19.60
CA PHE A 702 21.54 0.05 -18.43
C PHE A 702 21.06 -1.37 -18.78
N TYR A 703 19.82 -1.54 -19.26
CA TYR A 703 19.27 -2.89 -19.53
C TYR A 703 20.06 -3.63 -20.61
N ARG A 704 20.19 -3.06 -21.82
CA ARG A 704 20.95 -3.70 -22.89
C ARG A 704 22.43 -3.89 -22.51
N ARG A 705 23.06 -2.90 -21.89
CA ARG A 705 24.48 -2.94 -21.51
C ARG A 705 24.77 -4.10 -20.55
N PHE A 706 23.93 -4.29 -19.54
CA PHE A 706 24.13 -5.32 -18.52
C PHE A 706 23.32 -6.61 -18.80
N GLY A 707 22.67 -6.73 -19.95
CA GLY A 707 21.91 -7.93 -20.31
C GLY A 707 20.68 -8.18 -19.41
N LEU A 708 20.06 -7.12 -18.89
CA LEU A 708 18.80 -7.20 -18.15
C LEU A 708 17.64 -7.15 -19.14
N ALA A 709 16.65 -8.02 -18.96
CA ALA A 709 15.44 -8.08 -19.78
C ALA A 709 14.19 -8.21 -18.90
N PRO A 710 13.88 -7.19 -18.09
CA PRO A 710 12.70 -7.22 -17.23
C PRO A 710 11.40 -7.15 -18.05
N ASP A 711 10.38 -7.89 -17.62
CA ASP A 711 9.04 -7.84 -18.19
C ASP A 711 7.98 -7.79 -17.06
N PRO A 712 7.24 -6.67 -16.91
CA PRO A 712 7.37 -5.42 -17.66
C PRO A 712 8.66 -4.65 -17.34
N GLU A 713 9.04 -3.69 -18.18
CA GLU A 713 10.27 -2.91 -17.99
C GLU A 713 10.16 -1.80 -16.92
N PHE A 714 8.98 -1.17 -16.83
CA PHE A 714 8.72 -0.01 -15.98
C PHE A 714 7.30 -0.05 -15.41
N VAL A 715 7.12 0.50 -14.22
CA VAL A 715 5.83 1.00 -13.72
C VAL A 715 5.87 2.53 -13.62
N GLU A 716 4.83 3.19 -14.12
CA GLU A 716 4.64 4.63 -13.99
C GLU A 716 3.29 4.91 -13.30
N PRO A 717 3.27 5.10 -11.97
CA PRO A 717 2.05 5.41 -11.24
C PRO A 717 1.63 6.87 -11.45
N TYR A 718 0.32 7.08 -11.53
CA TYR A 718 -0.30 8.40 -11.61
C TYR A 718 -1.22 8.63 -10.42
N PRO A 719 -1.41 9.88 -9.96
CA PRO A 719 -2.39 10.20 -8.94
C PRO A 719 -3.79 9.68 -9.31
N GLY A 720 -4.47 9.02 -8.38
CA GLY A 720 -5.87 8.60 -8.54
C GLY A 720 -6.72 9.06 -7.37
N GLY A 721 -8.05 9.00 -7.51
CA GLY A 721 -8.95 9.24 -6.37
C GLY A 721 -9.07 8.05 -5.43
N GLY A 722 -9.49 8.30 -4.19
CA GLY A 722 -9.79 7.25 -3.21
C GLY A 722 -10.92 6.32 -3.65
N ALA A 723 -11.14 5.22 -2.95
CA ALA A 723 -12.11 4.20 -3.33
C ALA A 723 -13.55 4.71 -3.18
N VAL A 724 -14.44 4.22 -4.04
CA VAL A 724 -15.87 4.59 -4.02
C VAL A 724 -16.76 3.39 -4.32
N GLY A 725 -17.92 3.38 -3.67
CA GLY A 725 -19.01 2.44 -3.91
C GLY A 725 -20.24 3.19 -4.39
N ILE A 726 -20.85 2.72 -5.48
CA ILE A 726 -22.04 3.32 -6.08
C ILE A 726 -23.08 2.25 -6.31
N ARG A 727 -24.35 2.61 -6.19
CA ARG A 727 -25.48 1.77 -6.54
C ARG A 727 -26.23 2.41 -7.69
N LEU A 728 -26.58 1.60 -8.67
CA LEU A 728 -27.65 1.91 -9.61
C LEU A 728 -28.81 0.97 -9.29
N SER A 729 -30.02 1.53 -9.23
CA SER A 729 -31.26 0.80 -8.97
C SER A 729 -31.59 -0.21 -10.06
N ARG A 730 -31.04 -0.01 -11.27
CA ARG A 730 -31.16 -0.90 -12.43
C ARG A 730 -29.83 -1.01 -13.17
N TYR A 731 -29.44 -2.23 -13.52
CA TYR A 731 -28.25 -2.51 -14.30
C TYR A 731 -28.29 -1.88 -15.70
N ASP A 732 -29.45 -1.80 -16.34
CA ASP A 732 -29.61 -1.18 -17.66
C ASP A 732 -29.36 0.35 -17.67
N SER A 733 -29.27 1.00 -16.51
CA SER A 733 -28.89 2.41 -16.40
C SER A 733 -27.36 2.62 -16.45
N LEU A 734 -26.57 1.54 -16.50
CA LEU A 734 -25.11 1.61 -16.56
C LEU A 734 -24.61 2.27 -17.85
N ASP A 735 -25.28 2.05 -18.98
CA ASP A 735 -24.91 2.68 -20.26
C ASP A 735 -25.05 4.21 -20.21
N ASP A 736 -26.05 4.71 -19.49
CA ASP A 736 -26.26 6.15 -19.26
C ASP A 736 -25.15 6.74 -18.39
N LEU A 737 -24.72 5.99 -17.35
CA LEU A 737 -23.59 6.36 -16.52
C LEU A 737 -22.31 6.43 -17.36
N ILE A 738 -22.01 5.40 -18.16
CA ILE A 738 -20.83 5.36 -19.03
C ILE A 738 -20.79 6.58 -19.95
N ARG A 739 -21.92 6.94 -20.58
CA ARG A 739 -21.99 8.13 -21.46
C ARG A 739 -21.73 9.44 -20.73
N ARG A 740 -22.12 9.56 -19.45
CA ARG A 740 -21.86 10.76 -18.64
C ARG A 740 -20.42 10.89 -18.16
N LEU A 741 -19.72 9.77 -17.99
CA LEU A 741 -18.31 9.75 -17.57
C LEU A 741 -17.35 10.04 -18.72
N GLN A 742 -17.78 9.83 -19.96
CA GLN A 742 -16.97 10.13 -21.13
C GLN A 742 -16.81 11.64 -21.32
N PRO A 743 -15.62 12.13 -21.72
CA PRO A 743 -15.46 13.53 -22.08
C PRO A 743 -16.41 13.89 -23.22
N PRO A 744 -16.95 15.13 -23.24
CA PRO A 744 -17.84 15.57 -24.32
C PRO A 744 -17.12 15.39 -25.65
N ARG A 745 -17.78 14.72 -26.62
CA ARG A 745 -17.23 14.58 -27.97
C ARG A 745 -16.87 15.97 -28.51
N PRO A 746 -15.69 16.16 -29.11
CA PRO A 746 -15.40 17.39 -29.83
C PRO A 746 -16.55 17.63 -30.81
N ALA A 747 -17.12 18.84 -30.80
CA ALA A 747 -18.09 19.23 -31.82
C ALA A 747 -17.44 18.97 -33.17
N ALA A 748 -18.08 18.16 -34.02
CA ALA A 748 -17.60 17.94 -35.37
C ALA A 748 -17.39 19.32 -36.00
N ALA A 749 -16.14 19.64 -36.36
CA ALA A 749 -15.86 20.81 -37.16
C ALA A 749 -16.72 20.67 -38.42
N GLY A 750 -17.72 21.55 -38.54
CA GLY A 750 -18.65 21.55 -39.65
C GLY A 750 -17.87 21.64 -40.96
N GLN A 751 -18.36 20.87 -41.93
CA GLN A 751 -17.87 20.78 -43.30
C GLN A 751 -17.66 22.14 -43.96
#